data_AF-A0A7W9KL84-F1
#
_entry.id   AF-A0A7W9KL84-F1
#
_cell.length_a   1.000
_cell.length_b   1.000
_cell.length_c   1.000
_cell.angle_alpha   90.00
_cell.angle_beta   90.00
_cell.angle_gamma   90.00
#
_symmetry.space_group_name_H-M   'P 1'
#
loop_
_entity.id
_entity.type
_entity.pdbx_description
1 polymer ?
#
loop_
_entity_poly.entity_id
_entity_poly.type
_entity_poly.pdbx_seq_one_letter_code
_entity_poly.pdbx_strand_id
1 'polypeptide(L)'
;MRHVFDAVLDRFAAADPGTLRLRQAIRTAVSVVLAIAALALLGLPITTIMLGTIVAMMSAMSVNDKTVRAKAGTFLLLPVSAGVSISAGALLEPWPPVGDAVFLVIIFVAVYLRRYAPRGFAVGMVAFMTFFFSLFIHATVEQLPTLLLSVVVALCCSALAHFVLVPRRPRLSLRRIVVAFRARLGQLVDAAAHLVEDPDDRRHEQLRRRVGRLHECALMVETELAELVEPAQFDQWQLDVVDIELTGERLAIAARRLVAGAEIPAELRSGLVAELQELRLLAGRDPRPALVYEDDMSISRLSEIGRQLDALDNPPHVTRLRRAIRELAVSITSARAELESDMLAAVTEEHAGRHRRVEEPASDQSSTPPAPQEGLRLTTRQAIQAVIGAGLAILGGEFVSTQRWYWAVITAFLVFANTTSRGDILIRGFRRTIGTLLGILAGMVAATLVSGQNALILILIIGCISLGVYVVQVSYGLMTFFMTMMLALLYSLIGTFTPEVLVLRLEETIIGALGGGIAAVLVLPTKTRTIIKEDVAAVLQALRQFIQDATGLLRDADNVDLIDQSREIDKKLADLRKAAEPMTHVISPYRNQRSELRHMLAILGSAAYHARNLAANAEPALLAQDDRLPRTSGRIAENLSRLIGAVGGDDGAGGRERVVAGDALSTHVRPRHLAEGNAEADDAVGRRIMASVDHLDELVVALARPLGLADDTETEPAEEVDRVTSRLLGQVRDGAGEPVVDAALTLVDGKGRQVGRSVPADDGRYRIEVPESGTYLLIASSPGRHPSADLVTVGAGPVSKDVVLEEERDAWR
;
A
#
# COMPACT_ATOMS: atom_id res chain seq x y z
N MET A 1 -26.80 -16.44 -17.57
CA MET A 1 -27.27 -15.47 -16.55
C MET A 1 -26.54 -15.62 -15.21
N ARG A 2 -26.39 -16.82 -14.62
CA ARG A 2 -25.67 -17.02 -13.34
C ARG A 2 -24.22 -16.52 -13.35
N HIS A 3 -23.41 -16.92 -14.34
CA HIS A 3 -22.03 -16.43 -14.47
C HIS A 3 -21.89 -14.89 -14.57
N VAL A 4 -22.86 -14.20 -15.20
CA VAL A 4 -22.84 -12.73 -15.29
C VAL A 4 -23.16 -12.12 -13.93
N PHE A 5 -24.10 -12.70 -13.19
CA PHE A 5 -24.46 -12.27 -11.84
C PHE A 5 -23.29 -12.50 -10.85
N ASP A 6 -22.63 -13.65 -10.92
CA ASP A 6 -21.49 -13.98 -10.08
C ASP A 6 -20.29 -13.06 -10.38
N ALA A 7 -20.03 -12.75 -11.65
CA ALA A 7 -19.01 -11.77 -12.05
C ALA A 7 -19.31 -10.35 -11.51
N VAL A 8 -20.57 -9.94 -11.45
CA VAL A 8 -20.97 -8.66 -10.86
C VAL A 8 -20.78 -8.68 -9.35
N LEU A 9 -21.16 -9.77 -8.68
CA LEU A 9 -20.94 -9.94 -7.25
C LEU A 9 -19.46 -9.95 -6.88
N ASP A 10 -18.60 -10.59 -7.68
CA ASP A 10 -17.14 -10.60 -7.52
C ASP A 10 -16.54 -9.21 -7.66
N ARG A 11 -16.99 -8.46 -8.67
CA ARG A 11 -16.60 -7.05 -8.81
C ARG A 11 -17.00 -6.23 -7.59
N PHE A 12 -18.21 -6.44 -7.07
CA PHE A 12 -18.69 -5.73 -5.89
C PHE A 12 -17.89 -6.08 -4.63
N ALA A 13 -17.68 -7.37 -4.35
CA ALA A 13 -16.93 -7.80 -3.18
C ALA A 13 -15.46 -7.37 -3.24
N ALA A 14 -14.83 -7.45 -4.41
CA ALA A 14 -13.47 -6.95 -4.60
C ALA A 14 -13.39 -5.42 -4.42
N ALA A 15 -14.45 -4.67 -4.78
CA ALA A 15 -14.51 -3.22 -4.64
C ALA A 15 -14.73 -2.73 -3.21
N ASP A 16 -15.48 -3.48 -2.39
CA ASP A 16 -15.74 -3.18 -0.97
C ASP A 16 -15.53 -4.43 -0.09
N PRO A 17 -14.26 -4.80 0.21
CA PRO A 17 -13.94 -5.91 1.10
C PRO A 17 -14.62 -5.73 2.46
N GLY A 18 -15.24 -6.80 2.96
CA GLY A 18 -15.97 -6.74 4.23
C GLY A 18 -17.25 -5.90 4.20
N THR A 19 -17.66 -5.36 3.05
CA THR A 19 -18.79 -4.43 2.87
C THR A 19 -18.75 -3.24 3.82
N LEU A 20 -17.53 -2.78 4.15
CA LEU A 20 -17.31 -1.75 5.17
C LEU A 20 -17.93 -0.42 4.74
N ARG A 21 -17.76 -0.04 3.47
CA ARG A 21 -18.30 1.21 2.90
C ARG A 21 -19.80 1.13 2.74
N LEU A 22 -20.32 0.02 2.24
CA LEU A 22 -21.77 -0.20 2.11
C LEU A 22 -22.45 -0.13 3.48
N ARG A 23 -21.87 -0.77 4.49
CA ARG A 23 -22.40 -0.73 5.86
C ARG A 23 -22.42 0.70 6.40
N GLN A 24 -21.34 1.47 6.19
CA GLN A 24 -21.29 2.87 6.61
C GLN A 24 -22.35 3.72 5.91
N ALA A 25 -22.55 3.53 4.61
CA ALA A 25 -23.58 4.20 3.81
C ALA A 25 -25.00 3.87 4.31
N ILE A 26 -25.33 2.57 4.45
CA ILE A 26 -26.63 2.11 4.95
C ILE A 26 -26.89 2.65 6.35
N ARG A 27 -25.90 2.55 7.25
CA ARG A 27 -26.03 3.05 8.63
C ARG A 27 -26.31 4.56 8.66
N THR A 28 -25.62 5.33 7.82
CA THR A 28 -25.83 6.78 7.73
C THR A 28 -27.22 7.10 7.17
N ALA A 29 -27.65 6.41 6.11
CA ALA A 29 -28.98 6.56 5.53
C ALA A 29 -30.09 6.22 6.55
N VAL A 30 -29.96 5.10 7.26
CA VAL A 30 -30.89 4.69 8.33
C VAL A 30 -30.92 5.74 9.45
N SER A 31 -29.76 6.25 9.87
CA SER A 31 -29.68 7.30 10.92
C SER A 31 -30.42 8.57 10.49
N VAL A 32 -30.23 9.00 9.25
CA VAL A 32 -30.87 10.18 8.65
C VAL A 32 -32.39 9.99 8.53
N VAL A 33 -32.83 8.86 7.97
CA VAL A 33 -34.27 8.57 7.79
C VAL A 33 -34.98 8.48 9.14
N LEU A 34 -34.38 7.82 10.13
CA LEU A 34 -34.95 7.75 11.48
C LEU A 34 -35.02 9.11 12.15
N ALA A 35 -33.99 9.94 12.02
CA ALA A 35 -33.99 11.29 12.58
C ALA A 35 -35.09 12.15 11.94
N ILE A 36 -35.20 12.15 10.59
CA ILE A 36 -36.26 12.88 9.89
C ILE A 36 -37.64 12.40 10.36
N ALA A 37 -37.87 11.08 10.39
CA ALA A 37 -39.16 10.52 10.80
C ALA A 37 -39.50 10.86 12.24
N ALA A 38 -38.56 10.69 13.19
CA ALA A 38 -38.78 10.98 14.59
C ALA A 38 -39.06 12.47 14.85
N LEU A 39 -38.29 13.36 14.21
CA LEU A 39 -38.45 14.81 14.39
C LEU A 39 -39.72 15.33 13.71
N ALA A 40 -40.11 14.76 12.56
CA ALA A 40 -41.37 15.07 11.89
C ALA A 40 -42.58 14.61 12.72
N LEU A 41 -42.52 13.45 13.37
CA LEU A 41 -43.55 12.97 14.28
C LEU A 41 -43.72 13.86 15.52
N LEU A 42 -42.64 14.51 15.96
CA LEU A 42 -42.69 15.51 17.03
C LEU A 42 -43.25 16.87 16.58
N GLY A 43 -43.61 17.02 15.30
CA GLY A 43 -44.16 18.26 14.75
C GLY A 43 -43.17 19.43 14.77
N LEU A 44 -41.86 19.15 14.78
CA LEU A 44 -40.84 20.19 14.84
C LEU A 44 -40.71 20.94 13.50
N PRO A 45 -40.34 22.22 13.52
CA PRO A 45 -40.19 23.00 12.29
C PRO A 45 -39.06 22.44 11.42
N ILE A 46 -39.18 22.64 10.10
CA ILE A 46 -38.26 22.08 9.09
C ILE A 46 -36.80 22.44 9.39
N THR A 47 -36.52 23.67 9.82
CA THR A 47 -35.17 24.13 10.19
C THR A 47 -34.57 23.30 11.33
N THR A 48 -35.38 22.93 12.31
CA THR A 48 -34.97 22.08 13.44
C THR A 48 -34.79 20.61 13.01
N ILE A 49 -35.62 20.13 12.08
CA ILE A 49 -35.45 18.80 11.45
C ILE A 49 -34.14 18.75 10.67
N MET A 50 -33.79 19.82 9.94
CA MET A 50 -32.54 19.91 9.19
C MET A 50 -31.32 19.82 10.11
N LEU A 51 -31.30 20.53 11.25
CA LEU A 51 -30.24 20.43 12.24
C LEU A 51 -30.05 18.97 12.70
N GLY A 52 -31.15 18.34 13.15
CA GLY A 52 -31.11 16.96 13.63
C GLY A 52 -30.64 15.98 12.54
N THR A 53 -31.08 16.20 11.30
CA THR A 53 -30.65 15.39 10.15
C THR A 53 -29.14 15.49 9.90
N ILE A 54 -28.59 16.71 9.93
CA ILE A 54 -27.14 16.94 9.76
C ILE A 54 -26.36 16.31 10.93
N VAL A 55 -26.85 16.43 12.16
CA VAL A 55 -26.22 15.83 13.35
C VAL A 55 -26.25 14.30 13.29
N ALA A 56 -27.37 13.70 12.87
CA ALA A 56 -27.48 12.25 12.65
C ALA A 56 -26.49 11.76 11.58
N MET A 57 -26.40 12.49 10.46
CA MET A 57 -25.44 12.19 9.39
C MET A 57 -23.99 12.31 9.87
N MET A 58 -23.63 13.41 10.53
CA MET A 58 -22.27 13.68 10.98
C MET A 58 -21.81 12.72 12.07
N SER A 59 -22.67 12.41 13.04
CA SER A 59 -22.36 11.39 14.06
C SER A 59 -22.15 10.02 13.41
N ALA A 60 -22.98 9.64 12.43
CA ALA A 60 -22.84 8.33 11.79
C ALA A 60 -21.60 8.16 10.90
N MET A 61 -21.06 9.26 10.40
CA MET A 61 -19.83 9.29 9.61
C MET A 61 -18.57 9.40 10.47
N SER A 62 -18.62 10.16 11.56
CA SER A 62 -17.43 10.51 12.35
C SER A 62 -17.13 9.54 13.50
N VAL A 63 -18.14 8.84 14.02
CA VAL A 63 -17.97 7.89 15.12
C VAL A 63 -17.44 6.54 14.62
N ASN A 64 -16.10 6.40 14.68
CA ASN A 64 -15.37 5.24 14.17
C ASN A 64 -14.55 4.50 15.25
N ASP A 65 -14.95 4.61 16.52
CA ASP A 65 -14.34 3.85 17.62
C ASP A 65 -14.39 2.33 17.38
N LYS A 66 -13.27 1.64 17.68
CA LYS A 66 -13.11 0.19 17.51
C LYS A 66 -14.02 -0.61 18.44
N THR A 67 -14.01 -0.28 19.73
CA THR A 67 -14.77 -1.01 20.76
C THR A 67 -16.14 -0.40 21.02
N VAL A 68 -17.10 -1.24 21.41
CA VAL A 68 -18.48 -0.80 21.74
C VAL A 68 -18.48 0.19 22.90
N ARG A 69 -17.66 -0.05 23.94
CA ARG A 69 -17.49 0.87 25.08
C ARG A 69 -16.90 2.21 24.63
N ALA A 70 -15.88 2.18 23.78
CA ALA A 70 -15.26 3.41 23.29
C ALA A 70 -16.29 4.27 22.53
N LYS A 71 -17.06 3.61 21.66
CA LYS A 71 -18.13 4.19 20.86
C LYS A 71 -19.25 4.80 21.70
N ALA A 72 -19.70 4.08 22.74
CA ALA A 72 -20.70 4.58 23.69
C ALA A 72 -20.20 5.83 24.41
N GLY A 73 -18.93 5.84 24.86
CA GLY A 73 -18.30 7.03 25.43
C GLY A 73 -18.31 8.23 24.48
N THR A 74 -18.06 8.02 23.19
CA THR A 74 -18.15 9.09 22.18
C THR A 74 -19.56 9.62 22.05
N PHE A 75 -20.57 8.74 21.93
CA PHE A 75 -21.98 9.14 21.86
C PHE A 75 -22.46 9.92 23.09
N LEU A 76 -21.88 9.69 24.27
CA LEU A 76 -22.18 10.48 25.47
C LEU A 76 -21.57 11.90 25.44
N LEU A 77 -20.45 12.08 24.73
CA LEU A 77 -19.80 13.39 24.58
C LEU A 77 -20.45 14.27 23.51
N LEU A 78 -21.07 13.68 22.49
CA LEU A 78 -21.65 14.42 21.36
C LEU A 78 -22.76 15.41 21.78
N PRO A 79 -23.73 15.07 22.65
CA PRO A 79 -24.76 16.01 23.09
C PRO A 79 -24.17 17.21 23.84
N VAL A 80 -23.16 16.98 24.68
CA VAL A 80 -22.47 18.06 25.42
C VAL A 80 -21.78 19.00 24.43
N SER A 81 -21.04 18.43 23.49
CA SER A 81 -20.34 19.19 22.45
C SER A 81 -21.30 20.01 21.59
N ALA A 82 -22.38 19.39 21.11
CA ALA A 82 -23.40 20.06 20.31
C ALA A 82 -24.14 21.13 21.10
N GLY A 83 -24.48 20.84 22.36
CA GLY A 83 -25.21 21.75 23.23
C GLY A 83 -24.41 23.00 23.58
N VAL A 84 -23.13 22.85 23.90
CA VAL A 84 -22.22 23.99 24.14
C VAL A 84 -22.12 24.85 22.88
N SER A 85 -21.93 24.24 21.71
CA SER A 85 -21.86 24.97 20.44
C SER A 85 -23.14 25.72 20.08
N ILE A 86 -24.30 25.07 20.15
CA ILE A 86 -25.58 25.73 19.82
C ILE A 86 -25.89 26.83 20.83
N SER A 87 -25.61 26.59 22.11
CA SER A 87 -25.85 27.60 23.15
C SER A 87 -24.96 28.81 23.00
N ALA A 88 -23.67 28.59 22.69
CA ALA A 88 -22.76 29.69 22.38
C ALA A 88 -23.23 30.47 21.14
N GLY A 89 -23.62 29.79 20.06
CA GLY A 89 -24.13 30.44 18.85
C GLY A 89 -25.39 31.26 19.11
N ALA A 90 -26.34 30.74 19.89
CA ALA A 90 -27.59 31.43 20.18
C ALA A 90 -27.44 32.62 21.14
N LEU A 91 -26.52 32.55 22.10
CA LEU A 91 -26.21 33.67 23.01
C LEU A 91 -25.45 34.80 22.30
N LEU A 92 -24.69 34.47 21.26
CA LEU A 92 -23.88 35.42 20.50
C LEU A 92 -24.61 36.01 19.28
N GLU A 93 -25.84 35.58 19.01
CA GLU A 93 -26.66 36.07 17.90
C GLU A 93 -26.77 37.60 17.84
N PRO A 94 -26.92 38.34 18.96
CA PRO A 94 -26.99 39.81 18.90
C PRO A 94 -25.64 40.49 18.59
N TRP A 95 -24.54 39.73 18.60
CA TRP A 95 -23.16 40.23 18.48
C TRP A 95 -22.41 39.48 17.35
N PRO A 96 -22.81 39.63 16.07
CA PRO A 96 -22.23 38.87 14.95
C PRO A 96 -20.69 38.82 14.91
N PRO A 97 -19.93 39.93 15.07
CA PRO A 97 -18.47 39.86 15.00
C PRO A 97 -17.84 39.04 16.15
N VAL A 98 -18.52 38.98 17.31
CA VAL A 98 -18.08 38.11 18.42
C VAL A 98 -18.40 36.66 18.10
N GLY A 99 -19.54 36.39 17.48
CA GLY A 99 -19.91 35.07 16.96
C GLY A 99 -18.84 34.52 16.00
N ASP A 100 -18.34 35.34 15.08
CA ASP A 100 -17.31 34.95 14.11
C ASP A 100 -15.96 34.64 14.78
N ALA A 101 -15.56 35.47 15.76
CA ALA A 101 -14.37 35.22 16.56
C ALA A 101 -14.47 33.91 17.34
N VAL A 102 -15.63 33.63 17.96
CA VAL A 102 -15.89 32.36 18.65
C VAL A 102 -15.94 31.18 17.67
N PHE A 103 -16.41 31.39 16.44
CA PHE A 103 -16.39 30.35 15.42
C PHE A 103 -14.95 29.90 15.11
N LEU A 104 -14.02 30.85 14.99
CA LEU A 104 -12.61 30.57 14.80
C LEU A 104 -12.02 29.80 16.00
N VAL A 105 -12.41 30.13 17.22
CA VAL A 105 -12.02 29.38 18.43
C VAL A 105 -12.53 27.94 18.38
N ILE A 106 -13.79 27.73 17.97
CA ILE A 106 -14.37 26.38 17.81
C ILE A 106 -13.65 25.60 16.72
N ILE A 107 -13.29 26.25 15.59
CA ILE A 107 -12.48 25.64 14.54
C ILE A 107 -11.13 25.19 15.10
N PHE A 108 -10.45 26.04 15.87
CA PHE A 108 -9.18 25.69 16.52
C PHE A 108 -9.34 24.46 17.41
N VAL A 109 -10.31 24.48 18.33
CA VAL A 109 -10.56 23.38 19.27
C VAL A 109 -10.94 22.11 18.53
N ALA A 110 -11.81 22.18 17.52
CA ALA A 110 -12.24 21.04 16.72
C ALA A 110 -11.08 20.36 15.98
N VAL A 111 -10.14 21.14 15.44
CA VAL A 111 -8.94 20.59 14.78
C VAL A 111 -7.94 20.09 15.80
N TYR A 112 -7.74 20.81 16.91
CA TYR A 112 -6.82 20.43 17.98
C TYR A 112 -7.21 19.10 18.65
N LEU A 113 -8.51 18.89 18.89
CA LEU A 113 -9.04 17.66 19.50
C LEU A 113 -8.79 16.42 18.64
N ARG A 114 -8.49 16.55 17.35
CA ARG A 114 -8.13 15.41 16.49
C ARG A 114 -6.92 14.61 16.99
N ARG A 115 -6.11 15.18 17.89
CA ARG A 115 -5.04 14.46 18.60
C ARG A 115 -5.54 13.27 19.43
N TYR A 116 -6.81 13.27 19.84
CA TYR A 116 -7.47 12.20 20.58
C TYR A 116 -8.36 11.35 19.66
N ALA A 117 -7.94 11.13 18.41
CA ALA A 117 -8.65 10.29 17.46
C ALA A 117 -8.90 8.88 18.03
N PRO A 118 -10.03 8.21 17.72
CA PRO A 118 -11.14 8.63 16.84
C PRO A 118 -12.11 9.64 17.46
N ARG A 119 -12.16 9.70 18.79
CA ARG A 119 -13.18 10.43 19.57
C ARG A 119 -13.15 11.93 19.34
N GLY A 120 -11.95 12.50 19.40
CA GLY A 120 -11.77 13.94 19.26
C GLY A 120 -12.15 14.47 17.87
N PHE A 121 -12.04 13.64 16.82
CA PHE A 121 -12.54 13.99 15.49
C PHE A 121 -14.07 14.10 15.48
N ALA A 122 -14.79 13.14 16.05
CA ALA A 122 -16.25 13.16 16.10
C ALA A 122 -16.79 14.34 16.92
N VAL A 123 -16.23 14.57 18.12
CA VAL A 123 -16.58 15.69 18.99
C VAL A 123 -16.34 17.03 18.27
N GLY A 124 -15.14 17.22 17.70
CA GLY A 124 -14.79 18.44 16.98
C GLY A 124 -15.69 18.71 15.76
N MET A 125 -15.99 17.67 14.96
CA MET A 125 -16.88 17.79 13.80
C MET A 125 -18.30 18.17 14.19
N VAL A 126 -18.85 17.57 15.25
CA VAL A 126 -20.19 17.90 15.75
C VAL A 126 -20.22 19.30 16.34
N ALA A 127 -19.20 19.71 17.12
CA ALA A 127 -19.08 21.07 17.64
C ALA A 127 -19.10 22.12 16.52
N PHE A 128 -18.29 21.92 15.49
CA PHE A 128 -18.20 22.80 14.34
C PHE A 128 -19.54 22.90 13.59
N MET A 129 -20.15 21.77 13.26
CA MET A 129 -21.37 21.74 12.44
C MET A 129 -22.58 22.34 13.17
N THR A 130 -22.67 22.11 14.47
CA THR A 130 -23.79 22.63 15.28
C THR A 130 -23.66 24.12 15.57
N PHE A 131 -22.44 24.63 15.78
CA PHE A 131 -22.20 26.08 15.88
C PHE A 131 -22.47 26.78 14.54
N PHE A 132 -21.93 26.23 13.44
CA PHE A 132 -22.22 26.72 12.08
C PHE A 132 -23.73 26.81 11.83
N PHE A 133 -24.49 25.76 12.18
CA PHE A 133 -25.92 25.75 11.94
C PHE A 133 -26.66 26.77 12.80
N SER A 134 -26.20 26.99 14.03
CA SER A 134 -26.72 28.04 14.91
C SER A 134 -26.56 29.44 14.30
N LEU A 135 -25.40 29.73 13.69
CA LEU A 135 -25.19 30.98 12.96
C LEU A 135 -26.05 31.06 11.70
N PHE A 136 -26.11 29.96 10.93
CA PHE A 136 -26.85 29.90 9.66
C PHE A 136 -28.35 30.17 9.82
N ILE A 137 -28.97 29.68 10.90
CA ILE A 137 -30.41 29.91 11.15
C ILE A 137 -30.69 31.14 12.00
N HIS A 138 -29.66 31.88 12.43
CA HIS A 138 -29.76 32.95 13.44
C HIS A 138 -30.53 32.47 14.68
N ALA A 139 -30.04 31.37 15.28
CA ALA A 139 -30.71 30.74 16.41
C ALA A 139 -30.81 31.71 17.59
N THR A 140 -32.01 31.83 18.17
CA THR A 140 -32.21 32.64 19.38
C THR A 140 -32.27 31.76 20.63
N VAL A 141 -32.10 32.38 21.80
CA VAL A 141 -32.19 31.68 23.09
C VAL A 141 -33.55 30.99 23.29
N GLU A 142 -34.61 31.51 22.69
CA GLU A 142 -35.96 30.93 22.75
C GLU A 142 -36.07 29.61 21.97
N GLN A 143 -35.31 29.45 20.89
CA GLN A 143 -35.29 28.23 20.07
C GLN A 143 -34.38 27.15 20.67
N LEU A 144 -33.54 27.50 21.64
CA LEU A 144 -32.52 26.62 22.20
C LEU A 144 -33.07 25.30 22.74
N PRO A 145 -34.21 25.24 23.47
CA PRO A 145 -34.78 23.98 23.92
C PRO A 145 -35.17 23.04 22.78
N THR A 146 -35.77 23.56 21.70
CA THR A 146 -36.20 22.74 20.56
C THR A 146 -35.02 22.27 19.71
N LEU A 147 -33.99 23.11 19.56
CA LEU A 147 -32.74 22.75 18.89
C LEU A 147 -31.97 21.67 19.66
N LEU A 148 -31.86 21.80 20.99
CA LEU A 148 -31.23 20.79 21.85
C LEU A 148 -32.00 19.47 21.83
N LEU A 149 -33.34 19.53 21.89
CA LEU A 149 -34.19 18.34 21.75
C LEU A 149 -33.92 17.62 20.41
N SER A 150 -33.83 18.39 19.32
CA SER A 150 -33.54 17.84 18.00
C SER A 150 -32.20 17.12 17.92
N VAL A 151 -31.16 17.71 18.52
CA VAL A 151 -29.83 17.10 18.62
C VAL A 151 -29.90 15.78 19.39
N VAL A 152 -30.55 15.76 20.56
CA VAL A 152 -30.64 14.55 21.39
C VAL A 152 -31.39 13.45 20.65
N VAL A 153 -32.54 13.76 20.05
CA VAL A 153 -33.32 12.79 19.26
C VAL A 153 -32.51 12.25 18.09
N ALA A 154 -31.82 13.13 17.34
CA ALA A 154 -30.96 12.73 16.22
C ALA A 154 -29.80 11.82 16.65
N LEU A 155 -29.14 12.13 17.77
CA LEU A 155 -28.06 11.30 18.31
C LEU A 155 -28.58 9.97 18.85
N CYS A 156 -29.78 9.92 19.41
CA CYS A 156 -30.46 8.67 19.79
C CYS A 156 -30.79 7.81 18.56
N CYS A 157 -31.32 8.39 17.48
CA CYS A 157 -31.57 7.70 16.21
C CYS A 157 -30.26 7.15 15.60
N SER A 158 -29.20 7.95 15.61
CA SER A 158 -27.87 7.54 15.15
C SER A 158 -27.29 6.42 16.02
N ALA A 159 -27.41 6.51 17.35
CA ALA A 159 -27.00 5.47 18.27
C ALA A 159 -27.78 4.17 18.04
N LEU A 160 -29.10 4.24 17.85
CA LEU A 160 -29.94 3.09 17.50
C LEU A 160 -29.46 2.42 16.20
N ALA A 161 -29.09 3.21 15.19
CA ALA A 161 -28.51 2.68 13.96
C ALA A 161 -27.14 2.01 14.18
N HIS A 162 -26.31 2.52 15.08
CA HIS A 162 -24.97 1.97 15.39
C HIS A 162 -25.01 0.68 16.20
N PHE A 163 -25.87 0.63 17.21
CA PHE A 163 -25.86 -0.45 18.20
C PHE A 163 -26.90 -1.54 17.91
N VAL A 164 -28.01 -1.20 17.25
CA VAL A 164 -29.16 -2.13 17.11
C VAL A 164 -29.45 -2.49 15.66
N LEU A 165 -29.62 -1.50 14.77
CA LEU A 165 -30.11 -1.78 13.41
C LEU A 165 -29.00 -2.23 12.45
N VAL A 166 -27.83 -1.61 12.52
CA VAL A 166 -26.67 -1.93 11.67
C VAL A 166 -25.43 -2.21 12.53
N PRO A 167 -25.47 -3.21 13.43
CA PRO A 167 -24.36 -3.51 14.32
C PRO A 167 -23.15 -4.06 13.55
N ARG A 168 -21.94 -3.75 14.03
CA ARG A 168 -20.72 -4.42 13.54
C ARG A 168 -20.77 -5.88 14.00
N ARG A 169 -20.74 -6.82 13.04
CA ARG A 169 -20.65 -8.27 13.28
C ARG A 169 -19.31 -8.77 12.74
N PRO A 170 -18.23 -8.79 13.54
CA PRO A 170 -16.88 -9.07 13.06
C PRO A 170 -16.77 -10.39 12.28
N ARG A 171 -17.36 -11.49 12.78
CA ARG A 171 -17.38 -12.79 12.07
C ARG A 171 -17.94 -12.73 10.65
N LEU A 172 -19.03 -11.98 10.43
CA LEU A 172 -19.60 -11.79 9.10
C LEU A 172 -18.75 -10.86 8.23
N SER A 173 -18.10 -9.87 8.84
CA SER A 173 -17.14 -9.01 8.15
C SER A 173 -15.94 -9.83 7.67
N LEU A 174 -15.34 -10.67 8.52
CA LEU A 174 -14.25 -11.58 8.16
C LEU A 174 -14.66 -12.50 6.99
N ARG A 175 -15.80 -13.19 7.07
CA ARG A 175 -16.31 -14.04 5.98
C ARG A 175 -16.42 -13.26 4.65
N ARG A 176 -16.88 -12.01 4.70
CA ARG A 176 -16.99 -11.14 3.52
C ARG A 176 -15.63 -10.67 3.00
N ILE A 177 -14.65 -10.46 3.88
CA ILE A 177 -13.27 -10.11 3.48
C ILE A 177 -12.59 -11.31 2.83
N VAL A 178 -12.71 -12.52 3.39
CA VAL A 178 -12.17 -13.75 2.76
C VAL A 178 -12.77 -13.98 1.37
N VAL A 179 -14.08 -13.76 1.22
CA VAL A 179 -14.75 -13.79 -0.07
C VAL A 179 -14.19 -12.73 -1.04
N ALA A 180 -13.91 -11.52 -0.56
CA ALA A 180 -13.28 -10.47 -1.36
C ALA A 180 -11.83 -10.80 -1.72
N PHE A 181 -11.08 -11.44 -0.81
CA PHE A 181 -9.72 -11.92 -1.04
C PHE A 181 -9.67 -12.93 -2.18
N ARG A 182 -10.54 -13.96 -2.14
CA ARG A 182 -10.70 -14.92 -3.24
C ARG A 182 -11.08 -14.25 -4.56
N ALA A 183 -12.04 -13.31 -4.53
CA ALA A 183 -12.42 -12.56 -5.74
C ALA A 183 -11.26 -11.70 -6.29
N ARG A 184 -10.41 -11.13 -5.42
CA ARG A 184 -9.21 -10.38 -5.83
C ARG A 184 -8.11 -11.30 -6.36
N LEU A 185 -7.94 -12.49 -5.79
CA LEU A 185 -7.05 -13.53 -6.30
C LEU A 185 -7.49 -13.98 -7.70
N GLY A 186 -8.77 -14.24 -7.91
CA GLY A 186 -9.32 -14.51 -9.24
C GLY A 186 -9.02 -13.37 -10.22
N GLN A 187 -9.23 -12.12 -9.82
CA GLN A 187 -8.90 -10.95 -10.67
C GLN A 187 -7.39 -10.81 -10.97
N LEU A 188 -6.52 -11.31 -10.10
CA LEU A 188 -5.08 -11.36 -10.34
C LEU A 188 -4.76 -12.40 -11.41
N VAL A 189 -5.33 -13.61 -11.30
CA VAL A 189 -5.18 -14.68 -12.29
C VAL A 189 -5.74 -14.26 -13.65
N ASP A 190 -6.93 -13.63 -13.69
CA ASP A 190 -7.51 -13.06 -14.91
C ASP A 190 -6.60 -12.01 -15.56
N ALA A 191 -5.99 -11.13 -14.74
CA ALA A 191 -5.07 -10.12 -15.25
C ALA A 191 -3.78 -10.74 -15.80
N ALA A 192 -3.29 -11.84 -15.21
CA ALA A 192 -2.16 -12.60 -15.73
C ALA A 192 -2.53 -13.29 -17.05
N ALA A 193 -3.70 -13.91 -17.15
CA ALA A 193 -4.19 -14.54 -18.38
C ALA A 193 -4.30 -13.53 -19.53
N HIS A 194 -4.92 -12.37 -19.29
CA HIS A 194 -5.01 -11.31 -20.30
C HIS A 194 -3.64 -10.74 -20.69
N LEU A 195 -2.70 -10.64 -19.76
CA LEU A 195 -1.35 -10.19 -20.09
C LEU A 195 -0.61 -11.19 -21.00
N VAL A 196 -0.76 -12.49 -20.73
CA VAL A 196 -0.18 -13.57 -21.55
C VAL A 196 -0.87 -13.66 -22.91
N GLU A 197 -2.18 -13.44 -22.97
CA GLU A 197 -2.97 -13.48 -24.21
C GLU A 197 -2.57 -12.36 -25.18
N ASP A 198 -2.53 -11.12 -24.70
CA ASP A 198 -2.18 -9.94 -25.51
C ASP A 198 -1.35 -8.94 -24.67
N PRO A 199 -0.01 -8.95 -24.84
CA PRO A 199 0.93 -8.07 -24.16
C PRO A 199 0.67 -6.57 -24.37
N ASP A 200 0.42 -5.84 -23.29
CA ASP A 200 0.30 -4.36 -23.31
C ASP A 200 0.90 -3.78 -22.02
N ASP A 201 1.56 -2.63 -22.12
CA ASP A 201 2.05 -1.85 -20.97
C ASP A 201 0.92 -1.54 -19.98
N ARG A 202 -0.29 -1.28 -20.47
CA ARG A 202 -1.46 -1.06 -19.61
C ARG A 202 -1.80 -2.30 -18.80
N ARG A 203 -1.68 -3.50 -19.39
CA ARG A 203 -1.97 -4.78 -18.73
C ARG A 203 -0.88 -5.16 -17.72
N HIS A 204 0.39 -4.85 -18.02
CA HIS A 204 1.49 -4.95 -17.05
C HIS A 204 1.19 -4.15 -15.78
N GLU A 205 0.79 -2.90 -15.95
CA GLU A 205 0.46 -2.01 -14.84
C GLU A 205 -0.84 -2.44 -14.12
N GLN A 206 -1.83 -2.97 -14.85
CA GLN A 206 -3.03 -3.55 -14.23
C GLN A 206 -2.70 -4.74 -13.34
N LEU A 207 -1.89 -5.68 -13.82
CA LEU A 207 -1.45 -6.85 -13.04
C LEU A 207 -0.72 -6.42 -11.76
N ARG A 208 0.20 -5.45 -11.86
CA ARG A 208 0.90 -4.88 -10.69
C ARG A 208 -0.07 -4.28 -9.67
N ARG A 209 -1.10 -3.57 -10.12
CA ARG A 209 -2.15 -3.02 -9.23
C ARG A 209 -2.99 -4.11 -8.58
N ARG A 210 -3.22 -5.23 -9.26
CA ARG A 210 -3.98 -6.37 -8.70
C ARG A 210 -3.22 -7.05 -7.57
N VAL A 211 -1.90 -7.21 -7.68
CA VAL A 211 -1.05 -7.71 -6.58
C VAL A 211 -1.20 -6.83 -5.34
N GLY A 212 -1.05 -5.51 -5.48
CA GLY A 212 -1.21 -4.57 -4.35
C GLY A 212 -2.61 -4.62 -3.72
N ARG A 213 -3.67 -4.80 -4.52
CA ARG A 213 -5.03 -4.99 -3.98
C ARG A 213 -5.19 -6.33 -3.27
N LEU A 214 -4.54 -7.41 -3.71
CA LEU A 214 -4.59 -8.68 -3.01
C LEU A 214 -3.96 -8.54 -1.62
N HIS A 215 -2.77 -7.94 -1.56
CA HIS A 215 -2.06 -7.62 -0.31
C HIS A 215 -2.89 -6.76 0.65
N GLU A 216 -3.50 -5.67 0.17
CA GLU A 216 -4.41 -4.85 1.00
C GLU A 216 -5.55 -5.67 1.62
N CYS A 217 -6.03 -6.69 0.90
CA CYS A 217 -7.10 -7.54 1.37
C CYS A 217 -6.60 -8.60 2.37
N ALA A 218 -5.38 -9.12 2.20
CA ALA A 218 -4.71 -9.98 3.18
C ALA A 218 -4.58 -9.27 4.53
N LEU A 219 -4.04 -8.04 4.54
CA LEU A 219 -3.94 -7.21 5.76
C LEU A 219 -5.31 -6.97 6.43
N MET A 220 -6.40 -6.86 5.66
CA MET A 220 -7.75 -6.75 6.20
C MET A 220 -8.25 -8.05 6.83
N VAL A 221 -7.91 -9.22 6.26
CA VAL A 221 -8.23 -10.53 6.85
C VAL A 221 -7.54 -10.62 8.21
N GLU A 222 -6.24 -10.37 8.25
CA GLU A 222 -5.43 -10.42 9.46
C GLU A 222 -5.94 -9.46 10.55
N THR A 223 -6.22 -8.21 10.19
CA THR A 223 -6.71 -7.20 11.14
C THR A 223 -8.01 -7.63 11.82
N GLU A 224 -8.94 -8.24 11.07
CA GLU A 224 -10.21 -8.72 11.64
C GLU A 224 -10.05 -10.08 12.32
N LEU A 225 -9.12 -10.92 11.88
CA LEU A 225 -8.82 -12.22 12.50
C LEU A 225 -8.18 -12.03 13.89
N ALA A 226 -7.27 -11.07 14.04
CA ALA A 226 -6.63 -10.72 15.32
C ALA A 226 -7.65 -10.26 16.38
N GLU A 227 -8.79 -9.70 15.97
CA GLU A 227 -9.88 -9.33 16.89
C GLU A 227 -10.77 -10.53 17.28
N LEU A 228 -10.65 -11.68 16.61
CA LEU A 228 -11.64 -12.77 16.63
C LEU A 228 -11.13 -14.11 17.17
N VAL A 229 -9.83 -14.36 17.11
CA VAL A 229 -9.24 -15.70 17.25
C VAL A 229 -8.09 -15.68 18.27
N GLU A 230 -7.86 -16.79 18.97
CA GLU A 230 -6.72 -16.95 19.88
C GLU A 230 -5.40 -17.02 19.09
N PRO A 231 -4.26 -16.62 19.67
CA PRO A 231 -2.98 -16.53 18.95
C PRO A 231 -2.61 -17.80 18.16
N ALA A 232 -2.80 -18.99 18.74
CA ALA A 232 -2.43 -20.25 18.09
C ALA A 232 -3.26 -20.56 16.81
N GLN A 233 -4.55 -20.23 16.79
CA GLN A 233 -5.40 -20.39 15.61
C GLN A 233 -5.21 -19.22 14.62
N PHE A 234 -4.78 -18.06 15.11
CA PHE A 234 -4.45 -16.89 14.29
C PHE A 234 -3.22 -17.17 13.42
N ASP A 235 -2.19 -17.80 13.99
CA ASP A 235 -0.91 -18.07 13.31
C ASP A 235 -1.09 -18.95 12.06
N GLN A 236 -1.93 -19.99 12.14
CA GLN A 236 -2.15 -20.92 11.03
C GLN A 236 -2.89 -20.29 9.84
N TRP A 237 -4.00 -19.59 10.12
CA TRP A 237 -4.76 -18.85 9.10
C TRP A 237 -3.96 -17.72 8.48
N GLN A 238 -3.08 -17.09 9.26
CA GLN A 238 -2.13 -16.09 8.79
C GLN A 238 -1.14 -16.70 7.79
N LEU A 239 -0.57 -17.87 8.08
CA LEU A 239 0.35 -18.56 7.18
C LEU A 239 -0.31 -18.89 5.83
N ASP A 240 -1.54 -19.41 5.84
CA ASP A 240 -2.30 -19.71 4.60
C ASP A 240 -2.53 -18.47 3.73
N VAL A 241 -2.95 -17.35 4.35
CA VAL A 241 -3.20 -16.10 3.64
C VAL A 241 -1.90 -15.57 3.03
N VAL A 242 -0.81 -15.61 3.79
CA VAL A 242 0.52 -15.18 3.33
C VAL A 242 1.01 -16.08 2.19
N ASP A 243 0.85 -17.40 2.27
CA ASP A 243 1.34 -18.31 1.24
C ASP A 243 0.56 -18.15 -0.08
N ILE A 244 -0.77 -18.01 -0.03
CA ILE A 244 -1.59 -17.66 -1.21
C ILE A 244 -1.17 -16.31 -1.80
N GLU A 245 -0.88 -15.32 -0.94
CA GLU A 245 -0.44 -14.01 -1.40
C GLU A 245 0.91 -14.06 -2.12
N LEU A 246 1.90 -14.73 -1.52
CA LEU A 246 3.24 -14.87 -2.07
C LEU A 246 3.26 -15.71 -3.35
N THR A 247 2.49 -16.80 -3.42
CA THR A 247 2.35 -17.59 -4.65
C THR A 247 1.61 -16.82 -5.74
N GLY A 248 0.60 -16.02 -5.39
CA GLY A 248 -0.06 -15.08 -6.29
C GLY A 248 0.89 -14.01 -6.85
N GLU A 249 1.74 -13.43 -6.01
CA GLU A 249 2.75 -12.46 -6.45
C GLU A 249 3.82 -13.12 -7.34
N ARG A 250 4.27 -14.34 -7.01
CA ARG A 250 5.17 -15.14 -7.86
C ARG A 250 4.56 -15.41 -9.24
N LEU A 251 3.26 -15.74 -9.31
CA LEU A 251 2.53 -15.89 -10.58
C LEU A 251 2.59 -14.60 -11.40
N ALA A 252 2.31 -13.46 -10.77
CA ALA A 252 2.33 -12.16 -11.45
C ALA A 252 3.73 -11.79 -11.98
N ILE A 253 4.78 -12.06 -11.20
CA ILE A 253 6.17 -11.86 -11.62
C ILE A 253 6.52 -12.78 -12.80
N ALA A 254 6.14 -14.05 -12.72
CA ALA A 254 6.40 -15.02 -13.78
C ALA A 254 5.69 -14.64 -15.09
N ALA A 255 4.43 -14.21 -15.02
CA ALA A 255 3.67 -13.75 -16.20
C ALA A 255 4.31 -12.51 -16.85
N ARG A 256 4.80 -11.55 -16.05
CA ARG A 256 5.51 -10.38 -16.58
C ARG A 256 6.84 -10.75 -17.21
N ARG A 257 7.62 -11.64 -16.58
CA ARG A 257 8.89 -12.12 -17.13
C ARG A 257 8.70 -12.95 -18.40
N LEU A 258 7.60 -13.69 -18.49
CA LEU A 258 7.21 -14.44 -19.68
C LEU A 258 7.05 -13.49 -20.87
N VAL A 259 6.27 -12.43 -20.70
CA VAL A 259 5.93 -11.46 -21.76
C VAL A 259 7.09 -10.53 -22.12
N ALA A 260 8.01 -10.27 -21.17
CA ALA A 260 9.25 -9.55 -21.43
C ALA A 260 10.34 -10.42 -22.11
N GLY A 261 10.12 -11.74 -22.19
CA GLY A 261 11.04 -12.70 -22.80
C GLY A 261 10.90 -12.79 -24.32
N ALA A 262 11.46 -13.84 -24.89
CA ALA A 262 11.36 -14.13 -26.32
C ALA A 262 9.90 -14.45 -26.74
N GLU A 263 9.59 -14.29 -28.03
CA GLU A 263 8.28 -14.63 -28.58
C GLU A 263 7.92 -16.10 -28.33
N ILE A 264 6.68 -16.33 -27.90
CA ILE A 264 6.16 -17.66 -27.55
C ILE A 264 5.22 -18.14 -28.66
N PRO A 265 5.34 -19.41 -29.11
CA PRO A 265 4.43 -20.01 -30.09
C PRO A 265 2.96 -19.87 -29.69
N ALA A 266 2.08 -19.67 -30.68
CA ALA A 266 0.65 -19.44 -30.46
C ALA A 266 -0.04 -20.59 -29.70
N GLU A 267 0.35 -21.84 -29.98
CA GLU A 267 -0.16 -23.04 -29.31
C GLU A 267 0.22 -23.09 -27.82
N LEU A 268 1.45 -22.71 -27.49
CA LEU A 268 1.91 -22.66 -26.10
C LEU A 268 1.23 -21.50 -25.34
N ARG A 269 1.03 -20.37 -26.01
CA ARG A 269 0.30 -19.22 -25.45
C ARG A 269 -1.15 -19.57 -25.14
N SER A 270 -1.87 -20.19 -26.08
CA SER A 270 -3.27 -20.56 -25.87
C SER A 270 -3.42 -21.60 -24.75
N GLY A 271 -2.52 -22.57 -24.67
CA GLY A 271 -2.49 -23.54 -23.58
C GLY A 271 -2.21 -22.92 -22.21
N LEU A 272 -1.26 -21.97 -22.11
CA LEU A 272 -1.01 -21.23 -20.87
C LEU A 272 -2.20 -20.36 -20.43
N VAL A 273 -2.88 -19.73 -21.39
CA VAL A 273 -4.11 -18.97 -21.11
C VAL A 273 -5.21 -19.92 -20.60
N ALA A 274 -5.36 -21.10 -21.19
CA ALA A 274 -6.31 -22.10 -20.72
C ALA A 274 -5.97 -22.61 -19.30
N GLU A 275 -4.69 -22.87 -19.01
CA GLU A 275 -4.22 -23.29 -17.68
C GLU A 275 -4.53 -22.21 -16.61
N LEU A 276 -4.32 -20.93 -16.95
CA LEU A 276 -4.68 -19.79 -16.08
C LEU A 276 -6.20 -19.63 -15.91
N GLN A 277 -6.99 -19.90 -16.95
CA GLN A 277 -8.45 -19.87 -16.87
C GLN A 277 -9.01 -20.97 -15.96
N GLU A 278 -8.43 -22.18 -15.99
CA GLU A 278 -8.80 -23.24 -15.03
C GLU A 278 -8.37 -22.87 -13.60
N LEU A 279 -7.17 -22.29 -13.42
CA LEU A 279 -6.74 -21.77 -12.12
C LEU A 279 -7.68 -20.67 -11.59
N ARG A 280 -8.22 -19.83 -12.48
CA ARG A 280 -9.21 -18.80 -12.13
C ARG A 280 -10.50 -19.39 -11.56
N LEU A 281 -10.94 -20.54 -12.09
CA LEU A 281 -12.12 -21.26 -11.59
C LEU A 281 -11.83 -21.79 -10.18
N LEU A 282 -10.64 -22.37 -9.97
CA LEU A 282 -10.20 -22.84 -8.65
C LEU A 282 -10.07 -21.70 -7.62
N ALA A 283 -9.59 -20.52 -8.02
CA ALA A 283 -9.51 -19.33 -7.15
C ALA A 283 -10.88 -18.67 -6.87
N GLY A 284 -11.94 -19.10 -7.56
CA GLY A 284 -13.25 -18.45 -7.59
C GLY A 284 -14.06 -18.50 -6.28
N ARG A 285 -15.21 -17.83 -6.33
CA ARG A 285 -16.11 -17.60 -5.21
C ARG A 285 -17.36 -18.48 -5.33
N ASP A 286 -17.30 -19.72 -4.90
CA ASP A 286 -18.51 -20.34 -4.36
C ASP A 286 -18.09 -21.34 -3.25
N PRO A 287 -18.63 -21.24 -2.03
CA PRO A 287 -18.34 -22.17 -0.94
C PRO A 287 -19.54 -23.11 -0.70
N ARG A 288 -20.02 -23.78 -1.75
CA ARG A 288 -21.09 -24.79 -1.60
C ARG A 288 -20.50 -26.19 -1.41
N PRO A 289 -21.09 -27.04 -0.57
CA PRO A 289 -20.67 -28.43 -0.39
C PRO A 289 -20.83 -29.31 -1.65
N ALA A 290 -21.47 -28.81 -2.71
CA ALA A 290 -21.52 -29.49 -4.01
C ALA A 290 -20.19 -29.41 -4.81
N LEU A 291 -19.17 -28.70 -4.29
CA LEU A 291 -17.93 -28.37 -5.00
C LEU A 291 -16.76 -29.30 -4.77
N VAL A 292 -16.78 -30.23 -3.81
CA VAL A 292 -15.69 -31.23 -3.70
C VAL A 292 -15.50 -31.93 -5.06
N TYR A 293 -16.62 -32.23 -5.73
CA TYR A 293 -16.62 -32.80 -7.07
C TYR A 293 -16.18 -31.81 -8.17
N GLU A 294 -16.47 -30.51 -8.07
CA GLU A 294 -16.05 -29.52 -9.09
C GLU A 294 -14.57 -29.09 -8.91
N ASP A 295 -14.07 -29.01 -7.67
CA ASP A 295 -12.66 -28.76 -7.37
C ASP A 295 -11.79 -29.93 -7.85
N ASP A 296 -12.19 -31.17 -7.56
CA ASP A 296 -11.52 -32.37 -8.07
C ASP A 296 -11.47 -32.36 -9.62
N MET A 297 -12.55 -31.90 -10.26
CA MET A 297 -12.60 -31.76 -11.71
C MET A 297 -11.69 -30.64 -12.24
N SER A 298 -11.65 -29.47 -11.61
CA SER A 298 -10.75 -28.37 -11.99
C SER A 298 -9.28 -28.71 -11.76
N ILE A 299 -8.94 -29.38 -10.65
CA ILE A 299 -7.59 -29.89 -10.39
C ILE A 299 -7.20 -30.93 -11.44
N SER A 300 -8.12 -31.85 -11.77
CA SER A 300 -7.89 -32.86 -12.81
C SER A 300 -7.65 -32.23 -14.17
N ARG A 301 -8.42 -31.20 -14.55
CA ARG A 301 -8.23 -30.46 -15.81
C ARG A 301 -6.94 -29.67 -15.83
N LEU A 302 -6.60 -28.99 -14.73
CA LEU A 302 -5.35 -28.24 -14.59
C LEU A 302 -4.14 -29.19 -14.70
N SER A 303 -4.23 -30.39 -14.11
CA SER A 303 -3.22 -31.45 -14.28
C SER A 303 -3.15 -31.97 -15.72
N GLU A 304 -4.27 -32.17 -16.40
CA GLU A 304 -4.32 -32.62 -17.80
C GLU A 304 -3.71 -31.59 -18.75
N ILE A 305 -4.12 -30.33 -18.67
CA ILE A 305 -3.55 -29.23 -19.46
C ILE A 305 -2.05 -29.10 -19.16
N GLY A 306 -1.67 -29.19 -17.88
CA GLY A 306 -0.28 -29.18 -17.46
C GLY A 306 0.53 -30.31 -18.12
N ARG A 307 0.04 -31.54 -18.10
CA ARG A 307 0.71 -32.68 -18.75
C ARG A 307 0.89 -32.50 -20.25
N GLN A 308 -0.13 -31.95 -20.93
CA GLN A 308 -0.05 -31.66 -22.36
C GLN A 308 1.02 -30.59 -22.67
N LEU A 309 1.12 -29.56 -21.82
CA LEU A 309 2.14 -28.53 -21.94
C LEU A 309 3.54 -29.04 -21.56
N ASP A 310 3.67 -29.94 -20.57
CA ASP A 310 4.94 -30.55 -20.18
C ASP A 310 5.52 -31.45 -21.28
N ALA A 311 4.67 -31.99 -22.16
CA ALA A 311 5.10 -32.77 -23.32
C ALA A 311 5.76 -31.90 -24.42
N LEU A 312 5.63 -30.58 -24.34
CA LEU A 312 6.27 -29.63 -25.26
C LEU A 312 7.64 -29.19 -24.72
N ASP A 313 8.58 -28.88 -25.61
CA ASP A 313 9.88 -28.33 -25.23
C ASP A 313 9.71 -26.89 -24.73
N ASN A 314 9.78 -26.72 -23.40
CA ASN A 314 9.40 -25.47 -22.74
C ASN A 314 10.63 -24.61 -22.44
N PRO A 315 10.65 -23.35 -22.91
CA PRO A 315 11.73 -22.44 -22.53
C PRO A 315 11.64 -22.10 -21.02
N PRO A 316 12.76 -21.70 -20.38
CA PRO A 316 12.83 -21.56 -18.92
C PRO A 316 11.79 -20.60 -18.31
N HIS A 317 11.36 -19.57 -19.05
CA HIS A 317 10.35 -18.61 -18.60
C HIS A 317 8.93 -19.21 -18.57
N VAL A 318 8.61 -20.15 -19.47
CA VAL A 318 7.34 -20.90 -19.46
C VAL A 318 7.29 -21.84 -18.27
N THR A 319 8.38 -22.59 -18.02
CA THR A 319 8.48 -23.51 -16.88
C THR A 319 8.30 -22.78 -15.55
N ARG A 320 8.80 -21.54 -15.43
CA ARG A 320 8.61 -20.70 -14.23
C ARG A 320 7.15 -20.30 -14.02
N LEU A 321 6.44 -19.87 -15.08
CA LEU A 321 5.02 -19.52 -14.97
C LEU A 321 4.19 -20.74 -14.57
N ARG A 322 4.43 -21.88 -15.22
CA ARG A 322 3.72 -23.14 -14.91
C ARG A 322 4.00 -23.63 -13.50
N ARG A 323 5.24 -23.50 -13.01
CA ARG A 323 5.56 -23.74 -11.61
C ARG A 323 4.74 -22.83 -10.68
N ALA A 324 4.66 -21.54 -10.97
CA ALA A 324 3.88 -20.60 -10.15
C ALA A 324 2.38 -20.88 -10.18
N ILE A 325 1.83 -21.33 -11.32
CA ILE A 325 0.44 -21.81 -11.43
C ILE A 325 0.20 -22.99 -10.50
N ARG A 326 1.09 -24.00 -10.53
CA ARG A 326 0.98 -25.19 -9.67
C ARG A 326 1.15 -24.86 -8.19
N GLU A 327 2.14 -24.05 -7.83
CA GLU A 327 2.37 -23.60 -6.44
C GLU A 327 1.11 -22.89 -5.91
N LEU A 328 0.54 -21.95 -6.66
CA LEU A 328 -0.69 -21.27 -6.25
C LEU A 328 -1.90 -22.22 -6.16
N ALA A 329 -2.03 -23.17 -7.09
CA ALA A 329 -3.10 -24.17 -7.01
C ALA A 329 -3.02 -24.99 -5.70
N VAL A 330 -1.82 -25.42 -5.32
CA VAL A 330 -1.57 -26.16 -4.07
C VAL A 330 -1.87 -25.32 -2.83
N SER A 331 -1.44 -24.06 -2.79
CA SER A 331 -1.75 -23.15 -1.67
C SER A 331 -3.26 -22.88 -1.54
N ILE A 332 -4.00 -22.81 -2.66
CA ILE A 332 -5.46 -22.68 -2.62
C ILE A 332 -6.13 -23.94 -2.07
N THR A 333 -5.66 -25.14 -2.45
CA THR A 333 -6.28 -26.40 -2.02
C THR A 333 -5.95 -26.75 -0.57
N SER A 334 -4.72 -26.53 -0.13
CA SER A 334 -4.30 -26.73 1.27
C SER A 334 -5.12 -25.86 2.23
N ALA A 335 -5.16 -24.54 1.99
CA ALA A 335 -5.95 -23.61 2.78
C ALA A 335 -7.46 -23.93 2.79
N ARG A 336 -7.99 -24.61 1.76
CA ARG A 336 -9.39 -25.07 1.74
C ARG A 336 -9.60 -26.30 2.61
N ALA A 337 -8.71 -27.29 2.53
CA ALA A 337 -8.79 -28.52 3.31
C ALA A 337 -8.70 -28.24 4.82
N GLU A 338 -7.82 -27.32 5.21
CA GLU A 338 -7.67 -26.91 6.62
C GLU A 338 -8.92 -26.20 7.13
N LEU A 339 -9.48 -25.27 6.35
CA LEU A 339 -10.72 -24.56 6.67
C LEU A 339 -11.93 -25.49 6.85
N GLU A 340 -11.99 -26.58 6.07
CA GLU A 340 -13.01 -27.62 6.21
C GLU A 340 -12.80 -28.45 7.50
N SER A 341 -11.56 -28.78 7.83
CA SER A 341 -11.21 -29.50 9.05
C SER A 341 -11.54 -28.69 10.32
N ASP A 342 -11.22 -27.40 10.32
CA ASP A 342 -11.54 -26.45 11.41
C ASP A 342 -13.04 -26.24 11.56
N MET A 343 -13.77 -26.13 10.44
CA MET A 343 -15.23 -26.00 10.47
C MET A 343 -15.90 -27.27 11.02
N LEU A 344 -15.40 -28.45 10.66
CA LEU A 344 -15.86 -29.73 11.20
C LEU A 344 -15.55 -29.86 12.70
N ALA A 345 -14.37 -29.41 13.14
CA ALA A 345 -13.98 -29.37 14.56
C ALA A 345 -14.80 -28.35 15.38
N ALA A 346 -15.11 -27.18 14.80
CA ALA A 346 -15.95 -26.17 15.45
C ALA A 346 -17.41 -26.61 15.58
N VAL A 347 -17.94 -27.39 14.63
CA VAL A 347 -19.30 -27.97 14.69
C VAL A 347 -19.40 -29.08 15.74
N THR A 348 -18.33 -29.84 15.99
CA THR A 348 -18.28 -30.80 17.09
C THR A 348 -18.13 -30.10 18.46
N GLU A 349 -17.44 -28.96 18.53
CA GLU A 349 -17.27 -28.17 19.76
C GLU A 349 -18.46 -27.25 20.11
N GLU A 350 -19.38 -26.96 19.17
CA GLU A 350 -20.58 -26.13 19.44
C GLU A 350 -21.55 -26.79 20.45
N HIS A 351 -21.33 -28.06 20.82
CA HIS A 351 -21.99 -28.74 21.94
C HIS A 351 -21.34 -28.52 23.32
N ALA A 352 -20.20 -27.83 23.41
CA ALA A 352 -19.41 -27.73 24.65
C ALA A 352 -18.73 -26.36 24.85
N GLY A 353 -19.47 -25.26 24.99
CA GLY A 353 -18.83 -24.03 25.51
C GLY A 353 -19.62 -22.73 25.44
N ARG A 354 -20.49 -22.47 26.42
CA ARG A 354 -21.00 -21.11 26.68
C ARG A 354 -19.94 -20.29 27.44
N HIS A 355 -19.61 -19.14 26.87
CA HIS A 355 -19.03 -17.94 27.49
C HIS A 355 -17.90 -18.12 28.50
N ARG A 356 -16.66 -17.94 28.03
CA ARG A 356 -15.55 -17.48 28.89
C ARG A 356 -15.08 -16.11 28.40
N ARG A 357 -15.17 -15.12 29.30
CA ARG A 357 -14.68 -13.75 29.11
C ARG A 357 -13.16 -13.80 29.22
N VAL A 358 -12.46 -13.42 28.16
CA VAL A 358 -11.02 -13.20 28.18
C VAL A 358 -10.77 -11.87 28.91
N GLU A 359 -10.08 -11.93 30.05
CA GLU A 359 -9.38 -10.79 30.62
C GLU A 359 -8.13 -10.56 29.77
N GLU A 360 -7.98 -9.34 29.24
CA GLU A 360 -6.73 -8.89 28.62
C GLU A 360 -5.61 -9.06 29.65
N PRO A 361 -4.51 -9.79 29.35
CA PRO A 361 -3.33 -9.68 30.17
C PRO A 361 -2.88 -8.22 30.06
N ALA A 362 -2.80 -7.56 31.22
CA ALA A 362 -2.15 -6.27 31.35
C ALA A 362 -0.68 -6.46 30.95
N SER A 363 -0.37 -6.26 29.67
CA SER A 363 0.99 -6.06 29.25
C SER A 363 1.42 -4.72 29.83
N ASP A 364 2.24 -4.81 30.86
CA ASP A 364 3.00 -3.70 31.44
C ASP A 364 4.05 -3.27 30.41
N GLN A 365 3.59 -2.76 29.26
CA GLN A 365 4.42 -1.98 28.38
C GLN A 365 4.57 -0.62 29.07
N SER A 366 5.60 -0.51 29.90
CA SER A 366 6.18 0.76 30.27
C SER A 366 6.56 1.48 28.98
N SER A 367 5.61 2.25 28.43
CA SER A 367 5.86 3.15 27.32
C SER A 367 6.84 4.19 27.82
N THR A 368 8.13 4.01 27.51
CA THR A 368 9.11 5.09 27.61
C THR A 368 8.50 6.29 26.88
N PRO A 369 8.31 7.44 27.54
CA PRO A 369 7.76 8.61 26.88
C PRO A 369 8.60 8.90 25.65
N PRO A 370 8.00 9.10 24.45
CA PRO A 370 8.77 9.49 23.29
C PRO A 370 9.55 10.76 23.65
N ALA A 371 10.82 10.79 23.25
CA ALA A 371 11.71 11.93 23.49
C ALA A 371 11.00 13.25 23.11
N PRO A 372 11.28 14.36 23.81
CA PRO A 372 10.60 15.62 23.55
C PRO A 372 10.82 16.04 22.09
N GLN A 373 9.76 15.99 21.28
CA GLN A 373 9.83 16.51 19.92
C GLN A 373 10.03 18.02 19.99
N GLU A 374 11.18 18.50 19.53
CA GLU A 374 11.45 19.92 19.35
C GLU A 374 10.53 20.48 18.26
N GLY A 375 9.42 21.10 18.67
CA GLY A 375 8.52 21.85 17.78
C GLY A 375 7.03 21.70 18.05
N LEU A 376 6.24 22.58 17.43
CA LEU A 376 4.77 22.51 17.46
C LEU A 376 4.28 21.24 16.76
N ARG A 377 3.51 20.41 17.48
CA ARG A 377 2.83 19.21 16.96
C ARG A 377 2.01 19.52 15.70
N LEU A 378 1.94 18.57 14.78
CA LEU A 378 1.20 18.69 13.51
C LEU A 378 -0.26 19.14 13.72
N THR A 379 -0.96 18.58 14.71
CA THR A 379 -2.36 18.91 14.98
C THR A 379 -2.54 20.35 15.45
N THR A 380 -1.63 20.87 16.27
CA THR A 380 -1.62 22.27 16.72
C THR A 380 -1.36 23.22 15.55
N ARG A 381 -0.39 22.87 14.70
CA ARG A 381 -0.07 23.61 13.48
C ARG A 381 -1.26 23.66 12.51
N GLN A 382 -1.91 22.52 12.28
CA GLN A 382 -3.11 22.44 11.45
C GLN A 382 -4.28 23.23 12.05
N ALA A 383 -4.41 23.27 13.37
CA ALA A 383 -5.43 24.10 14.03
C ALA A 383 -5.20 25.59 13.76
N ILE A 384 -3.95 26.07 13.86
CA ILE A 384 -3.60 27.46 13.52
C ILE A 384 -3.85 27.74 12.03
N GLN A 385 -3.44 26.84 11.14
CA GLN A 385 -3.70 26.96 9.69
C GLN A 385 -5.19 26.97 9.37
N ALA A 386 -6.00 26.13 10.02
CA ALA A 386 -7.43 26.08 9.81
C ALA A 386 -8.12 27.37 10.28
N VAL A 387 -7.67 27.96 11.39
CA VAL A 387 -8.16 29.28 11.85
C VAL A 387 -7.83 30.37 10.85
N ILE A 388 -6.58 30.47 10.39
CA ILE A 388 -6.19 31.51 9.45
C ILE A 388 -6.89 31.31 8.09
N GLY A 389 -6.97 30.07 7.61
CA GLY A 389 -7.68 29.75 6.38
C GLY A 389 -9.17 30.02 6.47
N ALA A 390 -9.80 29.72 7.61
CA ALA A 390 -11.18 30.08 7.88
C ALA A 390 -11.37 31.60 7.95
N GLY A 391 -10.49 32.33 8.65
CA GLY A 391 -10.54 33.80 8.72
C GLY A 391 -10.43 34.45 7.34
N LEU A 392 -9.52 33.98 6.48
CA LEU A 392 -9.43 34.42 5.08
C LEU A 392 -10.71 34.08 4.30
N ALA A 393 -11.35 32.94 4.58
CA ALA A 393 -12.60 32.55 3.96
C ALA A 393 -13.80 33.38 4.44
N ILE A 394 -13.81 33.83 5.70
CA ILE A 394 -14.80 34.79 6.23
C ILE A 394 -14.65 36.11 5.46
N LEU A 395 -13.45 36.70 5.49
CA LEU A 395 -13.17 37.98 4.83
C LEU A 395 -13.48 37.92 3.33
N GLY A 396 -12.99 36.90 2.63
CA GLY A 396 -13.24 36.72 1.20
C GLY A 396 -14.71 36.42 0.89
N GLY A 397 -15.38 35.65 1.74
CA GLY A 397 -16.78 35.29 1.59
C GLY A 397 -17.71 36.48 1.76
N GLU A 398 -17.45 37.37 2.72
CA GLU A 398 -18.22 38.59 2.94
C GLU A 398 -18.20 39.54 1.73
N PHE A 399 -17.08 39.62 1.00
CA PHE A 399 -16.98 40.40 -0.23
C PHE A 399 -17.88 39.89 -1.36
N VAL A 400 -18.22 38.59 -1.36
CA VAL A 400 -19.07 37.98 -2.39
C VAL A 400 -20.52 37.90 -1.92
N SER A 401 -20.77 37.44 -0.69
CA SER A 401 -22.09 37.42 -0.09
C SER A 401 -22.03 37.56 1.42
N THR A 402 -22.58 38.67 1.91
CA THR A 402 -22.75 38.95 3.35
C THR A 402 -23.67 37.94 4.06
N GLN A 403 -24.52 37.21 3.32
CA GLN A 403 -25.49 36.28 3.89
C GLN A 403 -25.04 34.81 3.87
N ARG A 404 -24.02 34.45 3.08
CA ARG A 404 -23.69 33.03 2.81
C ARG A 404 -22.22 32.65 2.91
N TRP A 405 -21.35 33.58 3.34
CA TRP A 405 -19.92 33.37 3.56
C TRP A 405 -19.56 32.11 4.36
N TYR A 406 -20.45 31.62 5.24
CA TYR A 406 -20.26 30.40 6.04
C TYR A 406 -19.89 29.15 5.23
N TRP A 407 -20.35 29.08 3.97
CA TRP A 407 -20.06 27.98 3.07
C TRP A 407 -18.61 27.96 2.58
N ALA A 408 -17.99 29.14 2.44
CA ALA A 408 -16.55 29.25 2.19
C ALA A 408 -15.77 28.72 3.39
N VAL A 409 -16.22 29.02 4.61
CA VAL A 409 -15.59 28.53 5.85
C VAL A 409 -15.70 27.02 6.01
N ILE A 410 -16.85 26.41 5.69
CA ILE A 410 -16.98 24.95 5.65
C ILE A 410 -15.95 24.35 4.69
N THR A 411 -15.76 24.97 3.54
CA THR A 411 -14.79 24.49 2.56
C THR A 411 -13.36 24.61 3.09
N ALA A 412 -12.97 25.75 3.66
CA ALA A 412 -11.67 25.92 4.29
C ALA A 412 -11.44 24.85 5.38
N PHE A 413 -12.41 24.65 6.28
CA PHE A 413 -12.33 23.67 7.36
C PHE A 413 -12.21 22.21 6.87
N LEU A 414 -13.04 21.81 5.90
CA LEU A 414 -13.06 20.43 5.38
C LEU A 414 -11.81 20.09 4.57
N VAL A 415 -11.17 21.07 3.92
CA VAL A 415 -9.92 20.85 3.19
C VAL A 415 -8.76 20.52 4.16
N PHE A 416 -8.81 20.98 5.41
CA PHE A 416 -7.89 20.55 6.47
C PHE A 416 -8.31 19.23 7.15
N ALA A 417 -9.49 18.69 6.89
CA ALA A 417 -9.96 17.47 7.55
C ALA A 417 -9.15 16.26 7.07
N ASN A 418 -8.52 15.53 8.00
CA ASN A 418 -7.78 14.29 7.72
C ASN A 418 -6.62 14.44 6.70
N THR A 419 -5.95 15.60 6.67
CA THR A 419 -4.75 15.82 5.84
C THR A 419 -3.48 15.75 6.68
N THR A 420 -2.33 15.46 6.06
CA THR A 420 -1.01 15.44 6.75
C THR A 420 0.01 16.39 6.14
N SER A 421 -0.17 16.80 4.88
CA SER A 421 0.77 17.65 4.14
C SER A 421 0.08 18.80 3.40
N ARG A 422 0.88 19.81 3.00
CA ARG A 422 0.39 20.93 2.17
C ARG A 422 -0.19 20.46 0.83
N GLY A 423 0.47 19.47 0.22
CA GLY A 423 0.05 18.91 -1.06
C GLY A 423 -1.33 18.26 -0.98
N ASP A 424 -1.61 17.51 0.10
CA ASP A 424 -2.92 16.89 0.31
C ASP A 424 -4.03 17.95 0.45
N ILE A 425 -3.77 19.02 1.20
CA ILE A 425 -4.69 20.17 1.34
C ILE A 425 -5.00 20.80 -0.04
N LEU A 426 -3.97 21.11 -0.84
CA LEU A 426 -4.16 21.71 -2.16
C LEU A 426 -4.94 20.80 -3.12
N ILE A 427 -4.58 19.51 -3.17
CA ILE A 427 -5.28 18.52 -4.00
C ILE A 427 -6.73 18.36 -3.56
N ARG A 428 -7.02 18.39 -2.25
CA ARG A 428 -8.39 18.34 -1.75
C ARG A 428 -9.18 19.59 -2.08
N GLY A 429 -8.60 20.77 -1.96
CA GLY A 429 -9.22 22.02 -2.40
C GLY A 429 -9.65 21.92 -3.87
N PHE A 430 -8.74 21.48 -4.74
CA PHE A 430 -9.01 21.27 -6.16
C PHE A 430 -10.07 20.19 -6.43
N ARG A 431 -9.95 19.01 -5.81
CA ARG A 431 -10.94 17.92 -5.91
C ARG A 431 -12.33 18.36 -5.43
N ARG A 432 -12.40 19.24 -4.42
CA ARG A 432 -13.65 19.82 -3.91
C ARG A 432 -14.28 20.73 -4.96
N THR A 433 -13.51 21.67 -5.51
CA THR A 433 -14.01 22.62 -6.52
C THR A 433 -14.56 21.90 -7.75
N ILE A 434 -13.83 20.92 -8.29
CA ILE A 434 -14.32 20.11 -9.41
C ILE A 434 -15.56 19.31 -9.03
N GLY A 435 -15.55 18.66 -7.87
CA GLY A 435 -16.69 17.89 -7.38
C GLY A 435 -17.94 18.76 -7.24
N THR A 436 -17.80 19.96 -6.69
CA THR A 436 -18.88 20.94 -6.54
C THR A 436 -19.38 21.43 -7.89
N LEU A 437 -18.51 21.78 -8.83
CA LEU A 437 -18.90 22.19 -10.18
C LEU A 437 -19.73 21.10 -10.88
N LEU A 438 -19.22 19.87 -10.92
CA LEU A 438 -19.93 18.75 -11.55
C LEU A 438 -21.23 18.43 -10.81
N GLY A 439 -21.24 18.53 -9.48
CA GLY A 439 -22.41 18.27 -8.64
C GLY A 439 -23.50 19.31 -8.81
N ILE A 440 -23.14 20.59 -9.01
CA ILE A 440 -24.06 21.66 -9.37
C ILE A 440 -24.72 21.37 -10.72
N LEU A 441 -23.92 21.03 -11.75
CA LEU A 441 -24.44 20.74 -13.08
C LEU A 441 -25.41 19.55 -13.07
N ALA A 442 -25.00 18.43 -12.44
CA ALA A 442 -25.85 17.25 -12.31
C ALA A 442 -27.08 17.50 -11.42
N GLY A 443 -26.91 18.24 -10.33
CA GLY A 443 -27.99 18.63 -9.42
C GLY A 443 -29.01 19.54 -10.07
N MET A 444 -28.58 20.46 -10.94
CA MET A 444 -29.48 21.33 -11.71
C MET A 444 -30.32 20.52 -12.70
N VAL A 445 -29.71 19.57 -13.43
CA VAL A 445 -30.45 18.67 -14.32
C VAL A 445 -31.42 17.78 -13.53
N ALA A 446 -30.99 17.20 -12.41
CA ALA A 446 -31.86 16.35 -11.61
C ALA A 446 -33.02 17.13 -10.94
N ALA A 447 -32.75 18.32 -10.41
CA ALA A 447 -33.76 19.16 -9.77
C ALA A 447 -34.83 19.61 -10.77
N THR A 448 -34.45 19.97 -12.01
CA THR A 448 -35.42 20.37 -13.03
C THR A 448 -36.27 19.20 -13.52
N LEU A 449 -35.67 18.01 -13.72
CA LEU A 449 -36.38 16.80 -14.15
C LEU A 449 -37.41 16.29 -13.13
N VAL A 450 -37.15 16.51 -11.84
CA VAL A 450 -37.94 15.96 -10.73
C VAL A 450 -38.82 17.03 -10.07
N SER A 451 -38.80 18.26 -10.60
CA SER A 451 -39.59 19.37 -10.08
C SER A 451 -41.07 18.98 -9.92
N GLY A 452 -41.63 19.26 -8.73
CA GLY A 452 -43.01 18.91 -8.37
C GLY A 452 -43.23 17.48 -7.83
N GLN A 453 -42.22 16.60 -7.84
CA GLN A 453 -42.33 15.22 -7.32
C GLN A 453 -41.59 15.04 -5.98
N ASN A 454 -42.14 15.60 -4.90
CA ASN A 454 -41.48 15.64 -3.58
C ASN A 454 -40.99 14.28 -3.07
N ALA A 455 -41.73 13.20 -3.34
CA ALA A 455 -41.33 11.85 -2.92
C ALA A 455 -40.05 11.39 -3.65
N LEU A 456 -39.94 11.69 -4.95
CA LEU A 456 -38.77 11.31 -5.75
C LEU A 456 -37.55 12.17 -5.41
N ILE A 457 -37.76 13.47 -5.09
CA ILE A 457 -36.70 14.34 -4.55
C ILE A 457 -36.14 13.75 -3.25
N LEU A 458 -36.99 13.31 -2.33
CA LEU A 458 -36.57 12.72 -1.05
C LEU A 458 -35.76 11.43 -1.25
N ILE A 459 -36.21 10.54 -2.15
CA ILE A 459 -35.48 9.31 -2.49
C ILE A 459 -34.11 9.64 -3.08
N LEU A 460 -34.02 10.63 -3.98
CA LEU A 460 -32.76 11.06 -4.57
C LEU A 460 -31.81 11.70 -3.55
N ILE A 461 -32.32 12.48 -2.60
CA ILE A 461 -31.52 13.04 -1.49
C ILE A 461 -30.90 11.90 -0.67
N ILE A 462 -31.70 10.91 -0.25
CA ILE A 462 -31.20 9.75 0.51
C ILE A 462 -30.20 8.94 -0.34
N GLY A 463 -30.46 8.78 -1.64
CA GLY A 463 -29.55 8.14 -2.59
C GLY A 463 -28.21 8.86 -2.71
N CYS A 464 -28.22 10.19 -2.83
CA CYS A 464 -27.01 11.03 -2.88
C CYS A 464 -26.21 10.96 -1.57
N ILE A 465 -26.87 11.02 -0.42
CA ILE A 465 -26.21 10.85 0.89
C ILE A 465 -25.56 9.47 0.97
N SER A 466 -26.30 8.41 0.63
CA SER A 466 -25.82 7.03 0.69
C SER A 466 -24.61 6.83 -0.22
N LEU A 467 -24.69 7.30 -1.47
CA LEU A 467 -23.63 7.13 -2.46
C LEU A 467 -22.42 8.03 -2.13
N GLY A 468 -22.65 9.26 -1.66
CA GLY A 468 -21.60 10.16 -1.18
C GLY A 468 -20.81 9.57 -0.01
N VAL A 469 -21.49 8.96 0.96
CA VAL A 469 -20.86 8.25 2.08
C VAL A 469 -20.14 7.00 1.60
N TYR A 470 -20.71 6.24 0.66
CA TYR A 470 -20.08 5.03 0.12
C TYR A 470 -18.73 5.33 -0.54
N VAL A 471 -18.64 6.43 -1.30
CA VAL A 471 -17.41 6.80 -2.04
C VAL A 471 -16.44 7.68 -1.26
N VAL A 472 -16.77 8.11 -0.02
CA VAL A 472 -15.94 9.07 0.75
C VAL A 472 -14.51 8.59 0.97
N GLN A 473 -14.33 7.28 1.17
CA GLN A 473 -13.01 6.65 1.37
C GLN A 473 -12.28 6.36 0.06
N VAL A 474 -12.96 6.48 -1.09
CA VAL A 474 -12.40 6.20 -2.43
C VAL A 474 -12.02 7.50 -3.14
N SER A 475 -12.92 8.47 -3.13
CA SER A 475 -12.73 9.74 -3.81
C SER A 475 -13.50 10.85 -3.11
N TYR A 476 -12.74 11.76 -2.50
CA TYR A 476 -13.27 12.98 -1.90
C TYR A 476 -14.02 13.87 -2.91
N GLY A 477 -13.57 13.89 -4.17
CA GLY A 477 -14.24 14.63 -5.24
C GLY A 477 -15.61 14.06 -5.59
N LEU A 478 -15.74 12.73 -5.70
CA LEU A 478 -17.04 12.08 -5.93
C LEU A 478 -17.98 12.24 -4.73
N MET A 479 -17.47 12.19 -3.50
CA MET A 479 -18.28 12.50 -2.32
C MET A 479 -18.81 13.93 -2.38
N THR A 480 -17.95 14.90 -2.70
CA THR A 480 -18.35 16.31 -2.83
C THR A 480 -19.38 16.50 -3.95
N PHE A 481 -19.26 15.77 -5.06
CA PHE A 481 -20.23 15.74 -6.15
C PHE A 481 -21.62 15.34 -5.65
N PHE A 482 -21.76 14.18 -4.99
CA PHE A 482 -23.05 13.72 -4.50
C PHE A 482 -23.62 14.62 -3.39
N MET A 483 -22.78 15.13 -2.49
CA MET A 483 -23.23 16.05 -1.44
C MET A 483 -23.70 17.40 -1.99
N THR A 484 -23.07 17.89 -3.07
CA THR A 484 -23.49 19.13 -3.72
C THR A 484 -24.80 18.92 -4.51
N MET A 485 -24.92 17.79 -5.20
CA MET A 485 -26.16 17.39 -5.86
C MET A 485 -27.32 17.25 -4.87
N MET A 486 -27.08 16.64 -3.70
CA MET A 486 -28.03 16.57 -2.60
C MET A 486 -28.50 17.97 -2.15
N LEU A 487 -27.59 18.94 -2.03
CA LEU A 487 -27.94 20.31 -1.65
C LEU A 487 -28.81 21.00 -2.70
N ALA A 488 -28.54 20.79 -3.99
CA ALA A 488 -29.37 21.33 -5.08
C ALA A 488 -30.79 20.75 -5.03
N LEU A 489 -30.93 19.44 -4.82
CA LEU A 489 -32.22 18.77 -4.64
C LEU A 489 -32.96 19.27 -3.38
N LEU A 490 -32.22 19.54 -2.30
CA LEU A 490 -32.78 20.11 -1.09
C LEU A 490 -33.32 21.54 -1.34
N TYR A 491 -32.59 22.40 -2.07
CA TYR A 491 -33.10 23.72 -2.43
C TYR A 491 -34.33 23.66 -3.34
N SER A 492 -34.41 22.66 -4.21
CA SER A 492 -35.62 22.38 -4.99
C SER A 492 -36.80 22.01 -4.10
N LEU A 493 -36.57 21.23 -3.04
CA LEU A 493 -37.60 20.82 -2.09
C LEU A 493 -38.13 22.00 -1.25
N ILE A 494 -37.24 22.93 -0.88
CA ILE A 494 -37.58 24.13 -0.08
C ILE A 494 -38.18 25.25 -0.95
N GLY A 495 -38.10 25.13 -2.28
CA GLY A 495 -38.61 26.13 -3.21
C GLY A 495 -37.70 27.35 -3.40
N THR A 496 -36.43 27.25 -2.99
CA THR A 496 -35.43 28.35 -3.07
C THR A 496 -34.38 28.08 -4.15
N PHE A 497 -34.68 27.22 -5.13
CA PHE A 497 -33.75 26.84 -6.17
C PHE A 497 -33.63 27.96 -7.23
N THR A 498 -32.44 28.58 -7.32
CA THR A 498 -32.09 29.47 -8.44
C THR A 498 -30.69 29.15 -8.96
N PRO A 499 -30.42 29.34 -10.27
CA PRO A 499 -29.07 29.15 -10.84
C PRO A 499 -28.01 30.02 -10.16
N GLU A 500 -28.36 31.23 -9.74
CA GLU A 500 -27.48 32.17 -9.04
C GLU A 500 -26.99 31.61 -7.70
N VAL A 501 -27.86 30.95 -6.94
CA VAL A 501 -27.51 30.27 -5.68
C VAL A 501 -26.46 29.18 -5.90
N LEU A 502 -26.53 28.48 -7.04
CA LEU A 502 -25.58 27.44 -7.38
C LEU A 502 -24.24 28.00 -7.90
N VAL A 503 -24.26 29.11 -8.64
CA VAL A 503 -23.02 29.80 -9.04
C VAL A 503 -22.29 30.34 -7.82
N LEU A 504 -23.01 31.00 -6.92
CA LEU A 504 -22.48 31.49 -5.65
C LEU A 504 -21.84 30.35 -4.84
N ARG A 505 -22.45 29.16 -4.86
CA ARG A 505 -21.90 27.97 -4.21
C ARG A 505 -20.52 27.58 -4.74
N LEU A 506 -20.29 27.73 -6.04
CA LEU A 506 -19.00 27.48 -6.66
C LEU A 506 -17.97 28.54 -6.23
N GLU A 507 -18.36 29.81 -6.24
CA GLU A 507 -17.52 30.94 -5.81
C GLU A 507 -17.06 30.78 -4.36
N GLU A 508 -17.99 30.52 -3.43
CA GLU A 508 -17.68 30.26 -2.01
C GLU A 508 -16.74 29.07 -1.83
N THR A 509 -16.92 28.01 -2.61
CA THR A 509 -16.06 26.82 -2.57
C THR A 509 -14.65 27.16 -3.04
N ILE A 510 -14.50 27.98 -4.08
CA ILE A 510 -13.21 28.47 -4.56
C ILE A 510 -12.54 29.35 -3.50
N ILE A 511 -13.25 30.30 -2.92
CA ILE A 511 -12.73 31.20 -1.87
C ILE A 511 -12.24 30.40 -0.67
N GLY A 512 -13.04 29.44 -0.18
CA GLY A 512 -12.64 28.57 0.92
C GLY A 512 -11.42 27.71 0.59
N ALA A 513 -11.32 27.19 -0.64
CA ALA A 513 -10.19 26.38 -1.08
C ALA A 513 -8.91 27.22 -1.21
N LEU A 514 -9.03 28.47 -1.70
CA LEU A 514 -7.93 29.43 -1.77
C LEU A 514 -7.50 29.86 -0.37
N GLY A 515 -8.41 30.24 0.51
CA GLY A 515 -8.10 30.62 1.90
C GLY A 515 -7.38 29.50 2.65
N GLY A 516 -7.88 28.26 2.56
CA GLY A 516 -7.21 27.08 3.13
C GLY A 516 -5.85 26.79 2.49
N GLY A 517 -5.74 26.92 1.16
CA GLY A 517 -4.49 26.74 0.42
C GLY A 517 -3.42 27.76 0.81
N ILE A 518 -3.79 29.05 0.89
CA ILE A 518 -2.91 30.14 1.32
C ILE A 518 -2.40 29.88 2.74
N ALA A 519 -3.30 29.54 3.67
CA ALA A 519 -2.90 29.22 5.04
C ALA A 519 -1.96 28.01 5.10
N ALA A 520 -2.22 26.95 4.32
CA ALA A 520 -1.33 25.78 4.28
C ALA A 520 0.07 26.08 3.69
N VAL A 521 0.16 27.00 2.72
CA VAL A 521 1.42 27.36 2.06
C VAL A 521 2.24 28.36 2.88
N LEU A 522 1.59 29.36 3.49
CA LEU A 522 2.25 30.49 4.14
C LEU A 522 2.39 30.36 5.66
N VAL A 523 1.45 29.67 6.34
CA VAL A 523 1.42 29.62 7.81
C VAL A 523 2.06 28.32 8.31
N LEU A 524 3.13 28.44 9.10
CA LEU A 524 3.83 27.33 9.77
C LEU A 524 3.99 26.08 8.89
N PRO A 525 4.57 26.18 7.70
CA PRO A 525 4.13 25.27 6.65
C PRO A 525 4.88 23.92 6.79
N THR A 526 4.21 22.76 6.68
CA THR A 526 4.85 21.42 6.83
C THR A 526 5.51 21.00 5.52
N LYS A 527 6.83 20.80 5.50
CA LYS A 527 7.53 20.41 4.27
C LYS A 527 7.20 18.93 3.97
N THR A 528 6.45 18.65 2.89
CA THR A 528 6.15 17.27 2.46
C THR A 528 7.41 16.42 2.34
N ARG A 529 8.53 17.03 1.93
CA ARG A 529 9.84 16.38 1.83
C ARG A 529 10.39 15.89 3.18
N THR A 530 10.11 16.59 4.28
CA THR A 530 10.56 16.17 5.63
C THR A 530 9.80 14.94 6.08
N ILE A 531 8.47 14.91 5.91
CA ILE A 531 7.65 13.74 6.24
C ILE A 531 8.09 12.53 5.40
N ILE A 532 8.30 12.71 4.09
CA ILE A 532 8.78 11.63 3.23
C ILE A 532 10.17 11.12 3.68
N LYS A 533 11.08 12.01 4.11
CA LYS A 533 12.39 11.62 4.65
C LYS A 533 12.23 10.81 5.94
N GLU A 534 11.42 11.27 6.88
CA GLU A 534 11.13 10.56 8.13
C GLU A 534 10.53 9.17 7.87
N ASP A 535 9.54 9.09 6.98
CA ASP A 535 8.89 7.83 6.61
C ASP A 535 9.86 6.88 5.87
N VAL A 536 10.72 7.39 4.98
CA VAL A 536 11.78 6.58 4.34
C VAL A 536 12.74 6.04 5.39
N ALA A 537 13.23 6.87 6.31
CA ALA A 537 14.13 6.44 7.38
C ALA A 537 13.48 5.37 8.26
N ALA A 538 12.19 5.51 8.58
CA ALA A 538 11.44 4.52 9.35
C ALA A 538 11.35 3.15 8.65
N VAL A 539 11.15 3.13 7.33
CA VAL A 539 11.16 1.89 6.52
C VAL A 539 12.55 1.27 6.50
N LEU A 540 13.60 2.06 6.25
CA LEU A 540 14.99 1.57 6.25
C LEU A 540 15.39 1.02 7.62
N GLN A 541 14.97 1.66 8.70
CA GLN A 541 15.22 1.19 10.07
C GLN A 541 14.49 -0.13 10.35
N ALA A 542 13.26 -0.29 9.86
CA ALA A 542 12.53 -1.55 9.97
C ALA A 542 13.21 -2.68 9.19
N LEU A 543 13.67 -2.41 7.97
CA LEU A 543 14.46 -3.35 7.16
C LEU A 543 15.77 -3.74 7.85
N ARG A 544 16.46 -2.78 8.47
CA ARG A 544 17.70 -3.03 9.21
C ARG A 544 17.48 -3.97 10.39
N GLN A 545 16.46 -3.67 11.20
CA GLN A 545 16.10 -4.52 12.34
C GLN A 545 15.72 -5.93 11.87
N PHE A 546 14.91 -6.02 10.80
CA PHE A 546 14.50 -7.29 10.21
C PHE A 546 15.68 -8.15 9.74
N ILE A 547 16.67 -7.58 9.04
CA ILE A 547 17.87 -8.32 8.61
C ILE A 547 18.69 -8.82 9.79
N GLN A 548 18.83 -8.01 10.84
CA GLN A 548 19.57 -8.38 12.04
C GLN A 548 18.90 -9.56 12.75
N ASP A 549 17.60 -9.46 12.99
CA ASP A 549 16.85 -10.50 13.70
C ASP A 549 16.66 -11.76 12.84
N ALA A 550 16.52 -11.62 11.52
CA ALA A 550 16.48 -12.77 10.61
C ALA A 550 17.79 -13.57 10.63
N THR A 551 18.91 -12.88 10.81
CA THR A 551 20.23 -13.54 10.95
C THR A 551 20.31 -14.32 12.26
N GLY A 552 19.82 -13.74 13.36
CA GLY A 552 19.74 -14.41 14.67
C GLY A 552 18.83 -15.64 14.64
N LEU A 553 17.66 -15.56 14.01
CA LEU A 553 16.77 -16.72 13.84
C LEU A 553 17.44 -17.84 12.99
N LEU A 554 17.96 -17.49 11.80
CA LEU A 554 18.47 -18.47 10.84
C LEU A 554 19.78 -19.14 11.30
N ARG A 555 20.59 -18.45 12.11
CA ARG A 555 21.87 -18.97 12.60
C ARG A 555 21.78 -19.48 14.04
N ASP A 556 21.25 -18.65 14.93
CA ASP A 556 21.34 -18.82 16.39
C ASP A 556 20.03 -19.37 17.00
N ALA A 557 18.99 -19.59 16.17
CA ALA A 557 17.65 -20.03 16.58
C ALA A 557 16.97 -19.10 17.60
N ASP A 558 17.23 -17.79 17.50
CA ASP A 558 16.57 -16.78 18.33
C ASP A 558 15.06 -16.81 18.13
N ASN A 559 14.29 -16.72 19.22
CA ASN A 559 12.83 -16.70 19.14
C ASN A 559 12.32 -15.30 18.77
N VAL A 560 12.25 -15.02 17.46
CA VAL A 560 11.75 -13.76 16.91
C VAL A 560 10.66 -14.02 15.87
N ASP A 561 9.57 -13.27 15.96
CA ASP A 561 8.51 -13.28 14.96
C ASP A 561 8.86 -12.37 13.77
N LEU A 562 9.53 -12.96 12.77
CA LEU A 562 9.87 -12.26 11.53
C LEU A 562 8.65 -11.88 10.68
N ILE A 563 7.53 -12.59 10.82
CA ILE A 563 6.32 -12.30 10.06
C ILE A 563 5.77 -10.95 10.52
N ASP A 564 5.67 -10.73 11.82
CA ASP A 564 5.26 -9.45 12.40
C ASP A 564 6.19 -8.29 12.02
N GLN A 565 7.50 -8.52 11.99
CA GLN A 565 8.45 -7.50 11.53
C GLN A 565 8.29 -7.16 10.05
N SER A 566 8.08 -8.17 9.19
CA SER A 566 7.82 -7.96 7.77
C SER A 566 6.55 -7.12 7.53
N ARG A 567 5.51 -7.32 8.35
CA ARG A 567 4.29 -6.50 8.33
C ARG A 567 4.52 -5.06 8.76
N GLU A 568 5.35 -4.84 9.79
CA GLU A 568 5.68 -3.47 10.21
C GLU A 568 6.44 -2.71 9.12
N ILE A 569 7.28 -3.40 8.32
CA ILE A 569 7.89 -2.83 7.11
C ILE A 569 6.80 -2.42 6.10
N ASP A 570 5.84 -3.30 5.80
CA ASP A 570 4.77 -3.02 4.84
C ASP A 570 3.87 -1.86 5.27
N LYS A 571 3.53 -1.80 6.56
CA LYS A 571 2.73 -0.72 7.14
C LYS A 571 3.45 0.63 7.00
N LYS A 572 4.74 0.69 7.35
CA LYS A 572 5.56 1.90 7.17
C LYS A 572 5.71 2.28 5.69
N LEU A 573 5.82 1.30 4.80
CA LEU A 573 5.87 1.53 3.36
C LEU A 573 4.52 2.04 2.81
N ALA A 574 3.40 1.55 3.34
CA ALA A 574 2.06 2.04 3.00
C ALA A 574 1.86 3.48 3.47
N ASP A 575 2.32 3.81 4.69
CA ASP A 575 2.32 5.17 5.21
C ASP A 575 3.18 6.11 4.34
N LEU A 576 4.39 5.67 3.95
CA LEU A 576 5.25 6.39 3.02
C LEU A 576 4.58 6.62 1.65
N ARG A 577 3.94 5.59 1.07
CA ARG A 577 3.20 5.72 -0.21
C ARG A 577 2.09 6.74 -0.10
N LYS A 578 1.37 6.77 1.03
CA LYS A 578 0.30 7.72 1.32
C LYS A 578 0.85 9.15 1.48
N ALA A 579 1.97 9.32 2.18
CA ALA A 579 2.65 10.61 2.30
C ALA A 579 3.20 11.11 0.95
N ALA A 580 3.62 10.20 0.07
CA ALA A 580 4.13 10.46 -1.27
C ALA A 580 3.03 10.66 -2.33
N GLU A 581 1.76 10.33 -2.08
CA GLU A 581 0.65 10.45 -3.04
C GLU A 581 0.59 11.86 -3.68
N PRO A 582 0.68 12.98 -2.91
CA PRO A 582 0.58 14.31 -3.50
C PRO A 582 1.70 14.67 -4.48
N MET A 583 2.88 14.06 -4.34
CA MET A 583 4.03 14.27 -5.22
C MET A 583 4.04 13.32 -6.42
N THR A 584 3.37 12.16 -6.30
CA THR A 584 3.30 11.15 -7.35
C THR A 584 2.05 11.25 -8.22
N HIS A 585 1.05 12.04 -7.81
CA HIS A 585 -0.19 12.26 -8.55
C HIS A 585 0.04 12.94 -9.92
N VAL A 586 -0.78 12.60 -10.92
CA VAL A 586 -0.66 13.11 -12.31
C VAL A 586 -0.74 14.64 -12.39
N ILE A 587 -1.54 15.23 -11.50
CA ILE A 587 -1.82 16.68 -11.41
C ILE A 587 -0.77 17.39 -10.52
N SER A 588 0.20 16.67 -9.96
CA SER A 588 1.19 17.27 -9.08
C SER A 588 2.08 18.29 -9.83
N PRO A 589 2.38 19.46 -9.25
CA PRO A 589 3.29 20.43 -9.85
C PRO A 589 4.75 19.94 -9.91
N TYR A 590 5.12 18.86 -9.20
CA TYR A 590 6.48 18.34 -9.08
C TYR A 590 6.84 17.28 -10.14
N ARG A 591 6.68 17.60 -11.44
CA ARG A 591 6.87 16.62 -12.54
C ARG A 591 8.24 15.94 -12.57
N ASN A 592 9.33 16.67 -12.29
CA ASN A 592 10.69 16.13 -12.40
C ASN A 592 11.04 15.12 -11.28
N GLN A 593 10.47 15.27 -10.08
CA GLN A 593 10.74 14.40 -8.92
C GLN A 593 9.85 13.14 -8.91
N ARG A 594 8.86 13.09 -9.80
CA ARG A 594 7.87 12.01 -9.85
C ARG A 594 8.44 10.68 -10.33
N SER A 595 9.42 10.68 -11.24
CA SER A 595 10.08 9.46 -11.72
C SER A 595 10.96 8.87 -10.62
N GLU A 596 11.80 9.68 -9.99
CA GLU A 596 12.72 9.27 -8.92
C GLU A 596 11.97 8.72 -7.71
N LEU A 597 10.93 9.42 -7.23
CA LEU A 597 10.14 8.95 -6.09
C LEU A 597 9.39 7.65 -6.40
N ARG A 598 8.86 7.48 -7.62
CA ARG A 598 8.23 6.22 -8.05
C ARG A 598 9.25 5.09 -8.14
N HIS A 599 10.46 5.37 -8.57
CA HIS A 599 11.54 4.39 -8.64
C HIS A 599 11.97 3.95 -7.24
N MET A 600 12.20 4.89 -6.32
CA MET A 600 12.50 4.59 -4.92
C MET A 600 11.40 3.78 -4.23
N LEU A 601 10.12 4.16 -4.40
CA LEU A 601 8.98 3.39 -3.88
C LEU A 601 8.87 1.99 -4.51
N ALA A 602 9.36 1.81 -5.74
CA ALA A 602 9.41 0.50 -6.37
C ALA A 602 10.52 -0.36 -5.77
N ILE A 603 11.73 0.19 -5.55
CA ILE A 603 12.84 -0.52 -4.91
C ILE A 603 12.47 -0.92 -3.47
N LEU A 604 11.93 0.00 -2.67
CA LEU A 604 11.47 -0.30 -1.31
C LEU A 604 10.33 -1.34 -1.31
N GLY A 605 9.44 -1.29 -2.31
CA GLY A 605 8.41 -2.32 -2.48
C GLY A 605 8.98 -3.70 -2.79
N SER A 606 10.04 -3.77 -3.61
CA SER A 606 10.77 -5.01 -3.86
C SER A 606 11.50 -5.50 -2.61
N ALA A 607 12.08 -4.59 -1.82
CA ALA A 607 12.76 -4.97 -0.58
C ALA A 607 11.76 -5.56 0.43
N ALA A 608 10.61 -4.91 0.61
CA ALA A 608 9.54 -5.45 1.46
C ALA A 608 9.03 -6.82 0.98
N TYR A 609 8.93 -7.03 -0.34
CA TYR A 609 8.61 -8.35 -0.91
C TYR A 609 9.64 -9.42 -0.53
N HIS A 610 10.94 -9.14 -0.70
CA HIS A 610 11.99 -10.10 -0.35
C HIS A 610 12.08 -10.33 1.17
N ALA A 611 11.78 -9.33 1.98
CA ALA A 611 11.64 -9.47 3.43
C ALA A 611 10.48 -10.42 3.79
N ARG A 612 9.29 -10.25 3.17
CA ARG A 612 8.17 -11.18 3.37
C ARG A 612 8.50 -12.61 2.92
N ASN A 613 9.15 -12.75 1.76
CA ASN A 613 9.55 -14.07 1.27
C ASN A 613 10.60 -14.72 2.17
N LEU A 614 11.49 -13.94 2.78
CA LEU A 614 12.41 -14.42 3.80
C LEU A 614 11.65 -14.88 5.05
N ALA A 615 10.77 -14.04 5.60
CA ALA A 615 10.00 -14.33 6.80
C ALA A 615 9.14 -15.58 6.68
N ALA A 616 8.46 -15.76 5.54
CA ALA A 616 7.55 -16.89 5.31
C ALA A 616 8.27 -18.25 5.16
N ASN A 617 9.58 -18.25 4.87
CA ASN A 617 10.36 -19.48 4.67
C ASN A 617 11.47 -19.65 5.73
N ALA A 618 11.58 -18.74 6.68
CA ALA A 618 12.64 -18.77 7.68
C ALA A 618 12.33 -19.79 8.77
N GLU A 619 13.23 -20.75 8.95
CA GLU A 619 13.17 -21.74 10.03
C GLU A 619 14.35 -21.55 11.00
N PRO A 620 14.15 -21.75 12.31
CA PRO A 620 15.22 -21.63 13.30
C PRO A 620 16.42 -22.53 12.96
N ALA A 621 17.64 -21.97 13.01
CA ALA A 621 18.90 -22.67 12.75
C ALA A 621 19.04 -23.33 11.36
N LEU A 622 18.21 -22.97 10.38
CA LEU A 622 18.28 -23.52 9.01
C LEU A 622 19.65 -23.27 8.34
N LEU A 623 20.33 -22.18 8.67
CA LEU A 623 21.63 -21.78 8.14
C LEU A 623 22.71 -21.68 9.23
N ALA A 624 22.58 -22.45 10.32
CA ALA A 624 23.51 -22.41 11.46
C ALA A 624 25.00 -22.60 11.08
N GLN A 625 25.27 -23.34 10.01
CA GLN A 625 26.64 -23.66 9.56
C GLN A 625 27.17 -22.73 8.46
N ASP A 626 26.41 -21.72 8.02
CA ASP A 626 26.87 -20.78 6.99
C ASP A 626 27.50 -19.52 7.61
N ASP A 627 28.83 -19.50 7.68
CA ASP A 627 29.60 -18.37 8.19
C ASP A 627 29.56 -17.11 7.31
N ARG A 628 29.00 -17.19 6.09
CA ARG A 628 28.88 -16.05 5.19
C ARG A 628 27.65 -15.20 5.50
N LEU A 629 26.57 -15.81 5.98
CA LEU A 629 25.32 -15.12 6.27
C LEU A 629 25.51 -13.92 7.22
N PRO A 630 26.21 -14.04 8.37
CA PRO A 630 26.48 -12.91 9.26
C PRO A 630 27.24 -11.77 8.60
N ARG A 631 28.18 -12.09 7.69
CA ARG A 631 28.97 -11.09 6.97
C ARG A 631 28.09 -10.29 6.02
N THR A 632 27.33 -10.98 5.17
CA THR A 632 26.41 -10.35 4.21
C THR A 632 25.32 -9.55 4.94
N SER A 633 24.67 -10.13 5.96
CA SER A 633 23.67 -9.42 6.76
C SER A 633 24.25 -8.21 7.51
N GLY A 634 25.48 -8.34 8.03
CA GLY A 634 26.22 -7.24 8.65
C GLY A 634 26.46 -6.09 7.69
N ARG A 635 26.93 -6.39 6.47
CA ARG A 635 27.10 -5.42 5.38
C ARG A 635 25.78 -4.74 5.00
N ILE A 636 24.71 -5.51 4.82
CA ILE A 636 23.38 -4.96 4.50
C ILE A 636 22.92 -4.01 5.62
N ALA A 637 23.06 -4.40 6.89
CA ALA A 637 22.67 -3.57 8.03
C ALA A 637 23.51 -2.29 8.15
N GLU A 638 24.81 -2.35 7.82
CA GLU A 638 25.68 -1.19 7.77
C GLU A 638 25.31 -0.24 6.62
N ASN A 639 25.10 -0.77 5.41
CA ASN A 639 24.61 -0.02 4.26
C ASN A 639 23.28 0.69 4.55
N LEU A 640 22.33 -0.01 5.20
CA LEU A 640 21.07 0.60 5.66
C LEU A 640 21.31 1.72 6.68
N SER A 641 22.29 1.58 7.57
CA SER A 641 22.66 2.62 8.52
C SER A 641 23.18 3.89 7.82
N ARG A 642 24.03 3.71 6.79
CA ARG A 642 24.53 4.80 5.93
C ARG A 642 23.39 5.50 5.19
N LEU A 643 22.45 4.74 4.63
CA LEU A 643 21.26 5.29 3.96
C LEU A 643 20.35 6.06 4.93
N ILE A 644 20.16 5.58 6.16
CA ILE A 644 19.40 6.29 7.21
C ILE A 644 20.07 7.63 7.54
N GLY A 645 21.40 7.65 7.70
CA GLY A 645 22.17 8.88 7.91
C GLY A 645 22.01 9.90 6.78
N ALA A 646 22.13 9.44 5.53
CA ALA A 646 21.95 10.27 4.33
C ALA A 646 20.54 10.90 4.24
N VAL A 647 19.50 10.16 4.66
CA VAL A 647 18.13 10.66 4.70
C VAL A 647 17.95 11.74 5.78
N GLY A 648 18.55 11.52 6.95
CA GLY A 648 18.51 12.39 8.13
C GLY A 648 19.15 13.77 7.95
N GLY A 649 20.07 13.91 6.99
CA GLY A 649 20.76 15.18 6.71
C GLY A 649 21.86 15.51 7.72
N ASP A 650 22.52 14.48 8.27
CA ASP A 650 23.71 14.64 9.10
C ASP A 650 24.90 15.00 8.18
N ASP A 651 24.90 16.23 7.67
CA ASP A 651 25.99 16.80 6.84
C ASP A 651 27.24 17.12 7.70
N GLY A 652 27.21 16.83 9.01
CA GLY A 652 28.25 17.14 9.97
C GLY A 652 29.07 15.91 10.37
N ALA A 653 30.23 15.74 9.71
CA ALA A 653 31.33 14.84 10.09
C ALA A 653 31.20 13.34 9.73
N GLY A 654 31.19 13.04 8.43
CA GLY A 654 31.51 11.70 7.91
C GLY A 654 31.68 11.74 6.39
N GLY A 655 32.91 11.67 5.89
CA GLY A 655 33.20 11.85 4.46
C GLY A 655 32.55 10.78 3.59
N ARG A 656 31.98 11.18 2.44
CA ARG A 656 31.63 10.31 1.27
C ARG A 656 31.41 8.82 1.64
N GLU A 657 30.46 8.53 2.53
CA GLU A 657 30.19 7.14 2.88
C GLU A 657 29.55 6.45 1.67
N ARG A 658 30.32 5.57 1.04
CA ARG A 658 29.90 4.76 -0.10
C ARG A 658 29.11 3.57 0.38
N VAL A 659 28.19 3.06 -0.43
CA VAL A 659 27.54 1.78 -0.14
C VAL A 659 28.45 0.66 -0.64
N VAL A 660 28.63 -0.39 0.14
CA VAL A 660 29.50 -1.51 -0.22
C VAL A 660 28.66 -2.59 -0.88
N ALA A 661 28.99 -2.97 -2.11
CA ALA A 661 28.43 -4.16 -2.72
C ALA A 661 29.33 -5.34 -2.37
N GLY A 662 28.78 -6.50 -2.11
CA GLY A 662 29.60 -7.70 -2.02
C GLY A 662 29.10 -8.84 -2.87
N ASP A 663 29.82 -9.94 -2.75
CA ASP A 663 29.56 -11.12 -3.55
C ASP A 663 28.25 -11.78 -3.13
N ALA A 664 27.48 -12.22 -4.13
CA ALA A 664 26.24 -12.95 -3.93
C ALA A 664 26.51 -14.25 -3.14
N LEU A 665 25.71 -14.52 -2.11
CA LEU A 665 25.73 -15.78 -1.36
C LEU A 665 25.44 -16.98 -2.29
N SER A 666 24.54 -16.77 -3.25
CA SER A 666 24.06 -17.80 -4.19
C SER A 666 25.09 -18.29 -5.21
N THR A 667 26.19 -17.57 -5.46
CA THR A 667 27.23 -17.98 -6.43
C THR A 667 28.17 -19.05 -5.89
N HIS A 668 28.11 -19.36 -4.59
CA HIS A 668 29.12 -20.18 -3.91
C HIS A 668 28.58 -21.42 -3.18
N VAL A 669 27.44 -21.94 -3.62
CA VAL A 669 26.82 -23.17 -3.06
C VAL A 669 27.68 -24.39 -3.39
N ARG A 670 28.34 -24.97 -2.38
CA ARG A 670 28.76 -26.38 -2.44
C ARG A 670 27.66 -27.23 -1.80
N PRO A 671 27.03 -28.16 -2.53
CA PRO A 671 26.11 -29.11 -1.92
C PRO A 671 26.93 -30.00 -0.99
N ARG A 672 26.63 -29.95 0.31
CA ARG A 672 27.29 -30.84 1.28
C ARG A 672 26.32 -31.47 2.27
N HIS A 673 25.20 -31.99 1.76
CA HIS A 673 24.41 -33.01 2.46
C HIS A 673 23.88 -34.05 1.46
N LEU A 674 24.70 -35.06 1.16
CA LEU A 674 24.24 -36.38 0.70
C LEU A 674 24.26 -37.30 1.92
N ALA A 675 23.22 -37.22 2.73
CA ALA A 675 22.81 -38.27 3.66
C ALA A 675 21.34 -38.06 4.06
N GLU A 676 20.50 -38.97 3.54
CA GLU A 676 19.22 -39.42 4.08
C GLU A 676 18.05 -38.41 4.16
N GLY A 677 17.05 -38.59 3.27
CA GLY A 677 15.62 -38.24 3.39
C GLY A 677 15.22 -36.82 3.82
N ASN A 678 14.55 -36.07 2.93
CA ASN A 678 14.10 -34.66 2.99
C ASN A 678 15.10 -33.57 2.57
N ALA A 679 16.37 -33.92 2.34
CA ALA A 679 17.44 -32.96 1.99
C ALA A 679 17.19 -32.09 0.73
N GLU A 680 16.41 -32.54 -0.25
CA GLU A 680 16.14 -31.74 -1.47
C GLU A 680 15.20 -30.54 -1.24
N ALA A 681 14.24 -30.68 -0.32
CA ALA A 681 13.27 -29.62 0.01
C ALA A 681 13.95 -28.51 0.83
N ASP A 682 14.69 -28.89 1.87
CA ASP A 682 15.45 -27.97 2.73
C ASP A 682 16.52 -27.20 1.94
N ASP A 683 17.17 -27.86 0.97
CA ASP A 683 18.15 -27.24 0.07
C ASP A 683 17.51 -26.26 -0.93
N ALA A 684 16.25 -26.51 -1.35
CA ALA A 684 15.49 -25.56 -2.16
C ALA A 684 15.03 -24.33 -1.34
N VAL A 685 14.62 -24.54 -0.08
CA VAL A 685 14.24 -23.47 0.85
C VAL A 685 15.45 -22.61 1.21
N GLY A 686 16.57 -23.23 1.59
CA GLY A 686 17.83 -22.53 1.87
C GLY A 686 18.32 -21.68 0.70
N ARG A 687 18.27 -22.20 -0.54
CA ARG A 687 18.59 -21.41 -1.75
C ARG A 687 17.66 -20.22 -1.96
N ARG A 688 16.36 -20.36 -1.69
CA ARG A 688 15.38 -19.26 -1.82
C ARG A 688 15.63 -18.17 -0.78
N ILE A 689 16.00 -18.56 0.43
CA ILE A 689 16.38 -17.64 1.51
C ILE A 689 17.64 -16.88 1.13
N MET A 690 18.72 -17.58 0.74
CA MET A 690 19.95 -16.93 0.29
C MET A 690 19.72 -15.99 -0.89
N ALA A 691 18.93 -16.41 -1.88
CA ALA A 691 18.55 -15.55 -2.98
C ALA A 691 17.76 -14.31 -2.52
N SER A 692 16.90 -14.44 -1.51
CA SER A 692 16.15 -13.29 -0.95
C SER A 692 17.08 -12.31 -0.22
N VAL A 693 18.08 -12.81 0.50
CA VAL A 693 19.14 -11.99 1.12
C VAL A 693 19.98 -11.29 0.05
N ASP A 694 20.39 -11.99 -1.00
CA ASP A 694 21.14 -11.41 -2.13
C ASP A 694 20.36 -10.29 -2.82
N HIS A 695 19.05 -10.50 -3.08
CA HIS A 695 18.20 -9.46 -3.68
C HIS A 695 18.00 -8.28 -2.72
N LEU A 696 17.93 -8.51 -1.40
CA LEU A 696 17.87 -7.42 -0.42
C LEU A 696 19.16 -6.59 -0.47
N ASP A 697 20.33 -7.21 -0.57
CA ASP A 697 21.61 -6.50 -0.73
C ASP A 697 21.62 -5.64 -2.01
N GLU A 698 21.29 -6.22 -3.17
CA GLU A 698 21.20 -5.50 -4.44
C GLU A 698 20.24 -4.29 -4.38
N LEU A 699 19.08 -4.47 -3.75
CA LEU A 699 18.08 -3.41 -3.63
C LEU A 699 18.52 -2.31 -2.66
N VAL A 700 19.21 -2.66 -1.57
CA VAL A 700 19.79 -1.68 -0.64
C VAL A 700 20.87 -0.86 -1.34
N VAL A 701 21.73 -1.50 -2.14
CA VAL A 701 22.72 -0.79 -2.99
C VAL A 701 22.02 0.13 -3.99
N ALA A 702 20.96 -0.35 -4.66
CA ALA A 702 20.20 0.46 -5.62
C ALA A 702 19.51 1.70 -5.02
N LEU A 703 19.28 1.74 -3.69
CA LEU A 703 18.73 2.90 -2.99
C LEU A 703 19.74 4.05 -2.79
N ALA A 704 21.04 3.80 -2.95
CA ALA A 704 22.10 4.79 -2.77
C ALA A 704 21.88 6.03 -3.64
N ARG A 705 21.67 5.83 -4.95
CA ARG A 705 21.50 6.90 -5.93
C ARG A 705 20.23 7.73 -5.72
N PRO A 706 19.02 7.14 -5.55
CA PRO A 706 17.81 7.89 -5.21
C PRO A 706 17.91 8.72 -3.92
N LEU A 707 18.76 8.31 -2.97
CA LEU A 707 18.97 8.98 -1.68
C LEU A 707 20.15 9.97 -1.67
N GLY A 708 20.86 10.12 -2.81
CA GLY A 708 21.90 11.13 -2.99
C GLY A 708 23.31 10.69 -2.57
N LEU A 709 23.55 9.40 -2.37
CA LEU A 709 24.90 8.84 -2.21
C LEU A 709 25.57 8.66 -3.59
N ALA A 710 26.91 8.82 -3.64
CA ALA A 710 27.70 8.74 -4.87
C ALA A 710 27.75 7.30 -5.44
N ASP A 711 27.78 7.19 -6.77
CA ASP A 711 27.75 5.94 -7.58
C ASP A 711 28.97 5.01 -7.38
N ASP A 712 29.95 5.40 -6.58
CA ASP A 712 31.16 4.61 -6.34
C ASP A 712 30.85 3.48 -5.36
N THR A 713 30.40 2.34 -5.88
CA THR A 713 30.24 1.12 -5.09
C THR A 713 31.62 0.58 -4.77
N GLU A 714 31.98 0.52 -3.49
CA GLU A 714 33.17 -0.23 -3.09
C GLU A 714 32.80 -1.72 -3.07
N THR A 715 33.55 -2.54 -3.82
CA THR A 715 33.43 -3.99 -3.75
C THR A 715 34.25 -4.47 -2.55
N GLU A 716 33.73 -5.40 -1.75
CA GLU A 716 34.54 -6.05 -0.70
C GLU A 716 35.88 -6.52 -1.29
N PRO A 717 37.03 -6.26 -0.63
CA PRO A 717 38.28 -6.89 -1.03
C PRO A 717 38.09 -8.40 -0.86
N ALA A 718 38.22 -9.15 -1.96
CA ALA A 718 38.09 -10.61 -1.93
C ALA A 718 39.11 -11.17 -0.93
N GLU A 719 38.67 -11.56 0.26
CA GLU A 719 39.52 -12.27 1.20
C GLU A 719 39.88 -13.62 0.59
N GLU A 720 41.18 -13.88 0.60
CA GLU A 720 41.89 -15.02 0.08
C GLU A 720 41.38 -16.33 0.73
N VAL A 721 40.22 -16.80 0.29
CA VAL A 721 39.77 -18.16 0.56
C VAL A 721 40.75 -19.06 -0.18
N ASP A 722 41.48 -19.87 0.57
CA ASP A 722 42.44 -20.90 0.15
C ASP A 722 41.82 -21.84 -0.90
N ARG A 723 41.71 -21.33 -2.12
CA ARG A 723 41.42 -22.07 -3.34
C ARG A 723 42.78 -22.30 -3.95
N VAL A 724 43.09 -23.56 -4.24
CA VAL A 724 44.12 -23.88 -5.22
C VAL A 724 43.61 -23.34 -6.56
N THR A 725 43.79 -22.04 -6.80
CA THR A 725 43.51 -21.39 -8.08
C THR A 725 44.65 -21.79 -8.99
N SER A 726 44.34 -22.54 -10.04
CA SER A 726 45.28 -22.76 -11.11
C SER A 726 45.56 -21.41 -11.77
N ARG A 727 46.83 -21.15 -12.11
CA ARG A 727 47.25 -19.85 -12.67
C ARG A 727 47.57 -20.05 -14.14
N LEU A 728 47.00 -19.22 -15.00
CA LEU A 728 47.45 -19.09 -16.38
C LEU A 728 48.47 -17.96 -16.45
N LEU A 729 49.67 -18.29 -16.88
CA LEU A 729 50.81 -17.39 -17.03
C LEU A 729 51.22 -17.37 -18.50
N GLY A 730 51.85 -16.29 -18.94
CA GLY A 730 52.43 -16.24 -20.28
C GLY A 730 52.92 -14.86 -20.65
N GLN A 731 53.44 -14.73 -21.87
CA GLN A 731 53.84 -13.46 -22.46
C GLN A 731 53.02 -13.16 -23.72
N VAL A 732 52.65 -11.90 -23.88
CA VAL A 732 52.12 -11.38 -25.14
C VAL A 732 53.24 -10.73 -25.92
N ARG A 733 53.50 -11.24 -27.13
CA ARG A 733 54.54 -10.76 -28.02
C ARG A 733 53.96 -10.42 -29.39
N ASP A 734 54.65 -9.58 -30.14
CA ASP A 734 54.35 -9.36 -31.55
C ASP A 734 55.07 -10.36 -32.46
N GLY A 735 54.85 -10.26 -33.77
CA GLY A 735 55.51 -11.10 -34.78
C GLY A 735 57.03 -10.90 -34.88
N ALA A 736 57.60 -9.86 -34.26
CA ALA A 736 59.04 -9.61 -34.16
C ALA A 736 59.64 -10.12 -32.82
N GLY A 737 58.80 -10.55 -31.89
CA GLY A 737 59.19 -11.11 -30.58
C GLY A 737 59.24 -10.08 -29.44
N GLU A 738 58.87 -8.83 -29.70
CA GLU A 738 58.82 -7.73 -28.72
C GLU A 738 57.55 -7.79 -27.86
N PRO A 739 57.58 -7.36 -26.58
CA PRO A 739 56.42 -7.44 -25.68
C PRO A 739 55.33 -6.43 -26.06
N VAL A 740 54.07 -6.89 -26.06
CA VAL A 740 52.89 -6.05 -26.35
C VAL A 740 52.20 -5.68 -25.04
N VAL A 741 52.43 -4.43 -24.58
CA VAL A 741 52.00 -3.94 -23.26
C VAL A 741 50.55 -3.43 -23.22
N ASP A 742 49.96 -3.11 -24.38
CA ASP A 742 48.60 -2.56 -24.50
C ASP A 742 47.54 -3.62 -24.84
N ALA A 743 47.89 -4.90 -24.77
CA ALA A 743 46.96 -5.99 -25.02
C ALA A 743 45.99 -6.18 -23.84
N ALA A 744 44.74 -6.55 -24.14
CA ALA A 744 43.79 -7.05 -23.17
C ALA A 744 43.61 -8.56 -23.37
N LEU A 745 43.86 -9.34 -22.33
CA LEU A 745 43.60 -10.78 -22.31
C LEU A 745 42.32 -11.06 -21.54
N THR A 746 41.43 -11.85 -22.15
CA THR A 746 40.14 -12.26 -21.59
C THR A 746 40.05 -13.78 -21.66
N LEU A 747 39.82 -14.41 -20.51
CA LEU A 747 39.61 -15.86 -20.41
C LEU A 747 38.11 -16.14 -20.34
N VAL A 748 37.59 -17.04 -21.17
CA VAL A 748 36.16 -17.36 -21.30
C VAL A 748 35.95 -18.86 -21.09
N ASP A 749 34.92 -19.26 -20.33
CA ASP A 749 34.57 -20.67 -20.11
C ASP A 749 33.79 -21.29 -21.28
N GLY A 750 33.54 -22.60 -21.22
CA GLY A 750 32.74 -23.32 -22.23
C GLY A 750 31.26 -22.90 -22.32
N LYS A 751 30.78 -22.01 -21.43
CA LYS A 751 29.43 -21.42 -21.46
C LYS A 751 29.43 -19.99 -22.01
N GLY A 752 30.58 -19.47 -22.43
CA GLY A 752 30.71 -18.11 -22.96
C GLY A 752 30.80 -17.03 -21.88
N ARG A 753 30.96 -17.38 -20.60
CA ARG A 753 31.16 -16.40 -19.52
C ARG A 753 32.62 -16.06 -19.38
N GLN A 754 32.90 -14.76 -19.25
CA GLN A 754 34.24 -14.29 -18.90
C GLN A 754 34.58 -14.71 -17.47
N VAL A 755 35.71 -15.38 -17.32
CA VAL A 755 36.22 -15.98 -16.07
C VAL A 755 37.33 -15.13 -15.47
N GLY A 756 38.10 -14.44 -16.32
CA GLY A 756 39.18 -13.56 -15.87
C GLY A 756 39.61 -12.61 -16.98
N ARG A 757 40.25 -11.50 -16.60
CA ARG A 757 40.86 -10.54 -17.51
C ARG A 757 42.18 -10.06 -16.94
N SER A 758 43.18 -9.87 -17.80
CA SER A 758 44.48 -9.30 -17.43
C SER A 758 44.95 -8.34 -18.51
N VAL A 759 45.79 -7.39 -18.11
CA VAL A 759 46.65 -6.59 -19.00
C VAL A 759 48.09 -7.08 -18.76
N PRO A 760 48.93 -7.24 -19.80
CA PRO A 760 50.34 -7.55 -19.63
C PRO A 760 51.09 -6.45 -18.86
N ALA A 761 52.13 -6.84 -18.13
CA ALA A 761 53.12 -5.93 -17.56
C ALA A 761 54.05 -5.37 -18.67
N ASP A 762 54.92 -4.42 -18.30
CA ASP A 762 55.85 -3.76 -19.23
C ASP A 762 56.80 -4.73 -19.95
N ASP A 763 57.03 -5.93 -19.40
CA ASP A 763 57.81 -7.01 -20.00
C ASP A 763 56.97 -8.02 -20.80
N GLY A 764 55.70 -7.68 -21.07
CA GLY A 764 54.73 -8.49 -21.81
C GLY A 764 54.14 -9.65 -21.01
N ARG A 765 54.49 -9.84 -19.73
CA ARG A 765 53.96 -10.95 -18.92
C ARG A 765 52.56 -10.69 -18.42
N TYR A 766 51.70 -11.70 -18.48
CA TYR A 766 50.36 -11.65 -17.92
C TYR A 766 50.12 -12.79 -16.94
N ARG A 767 49.13 -12.59 -16.06
CA ARG A 767 48.69 -13.58 -15.08
C ARG A 767 47.18 -13.54 -14.95
N ILE A 768 46.52 -14.67 -15.18
CA ILE A 768 45.08 -14.83 -14.98
C ILE A 768 44.85 -15.95 -13.97
N GLU A 769 44.07 -15.66 -12.93
CA GLU A 769 43.62 -16.66 -11.96
C GLU A 769 42.45 -17.45 -12.54
N VAL A 770 42.53 -18.78 -12.43
CA VAL A 770 41.52 -19.70 -12.97
C VAL A 770 40.84 -20.41 -11.79
N PRO A 771 39.51 -20.23 -11.62
CA PRO A 771 38.78 -20.69 -10.45
C PRO A 771 38.56 -22.20 -10.40
N GLU A 772 38.56 -22.88 -11.57
CA GLU A 772 38.36 -24.34 -11.68
C GLU A 772 39.30 -24.93 -12.74
N SER A 773 39.54 -26.25 -12.70
CA SER A 773 40.22 -26.94 -13.80
C SER A 773 39.24 -27.17 -14.94
N GLY A 774 39.64 -26.87 -16.18
CA GLY A 774 38.77 -26.95 -17.34
C GLY A 774 39.42 -26.42 -18.61
N THR A 775 38.70 -26.52 -19.71
CA THR A 775 39.11 -25.94 -20.99
C THR A 775 38.51 -24.55 -21.16
N TYR A 776 39.36 -23.57 -21.41
CA TYR A 776 38.99 -22.16 -21.52
C TYR A 776 39.44 -21.61 -22.88
N LEU A 777 38.76 -20.56 -23.35
CA LEU A 777 39.17 -19.79 -24.51
C LEU A 777 39.89 -18.52 -24.01
N LEU A 778 41.17 -18.39 -24.33
CA LEU A 778 41.98 -17.20 -24.07
C LEU A 778 41.93 -16.30 -25.31
N ILE A 779 41.34 -15.12 -25.16
CA ILE A 779 41.26 -14.10 -26.20
C ILE A 779 42.24 -12.99 -25.84
N ALA A 780 43.17 -12.66 -26.73
CA ALA A 780 44.05 -11.50 -26.60
C ALA A 780 43.79 -10.52 -27.73
N SER A 781 43.62 -9.24 -27.40
CA SER A 781 43.39 -8.18 -28.37
C SER A 781 44.19 -6.93 -28.01
N SER A 782 44.85 -6.30 -28.98
CA SER A 782 45.56 -5.02 -28.85
C SER A 782 45.15 -4.13 -30.04
N PRO A 783 45.00 -2.80 -29.86
CA PRO A 783 44.68 -1.90 -30.97
C PRO A 783 45.69 -2.02 -32.14
N GLY A 784 45.19 -2.18 -33.37
CA GLY A 784 46.02 -2.28 -34.58
C GLY A 784 46.66 -3.66 -34.83
N ARG A 785 46.24 -4.70 -34.10
CA ARG A 785 46.71 -6.08 -34.26
C ARG A 785 45.53 -7.05 -34.40
N HIS A 786 45.72 -8.15 -35.11
CA HIS A 786 44.70 -9.20 -35.20
C HIS A 786 44.48 -9.85 -33.83
N PRO A 787 43.23 -9.93 -33.33
CA PRO A 787 42.96 -10.61 -32.07
C PRO A 787 43.23 -12.11 -32.20
N SER A 788 43.87 -12.68 -31.20
CA SER A 788 44.14 -14.12 -31.11
C SER A 788 43.18 -14.78 -30.14
N ALA A 789 42.71 -15.98 -30.46
CA ALA A 789 41.80 -16.77 -29.64
C ALA A 789 42.28 -18.22 -29.57
N ASP A 790 42.82 -18.61 -28.41
CA ASP A 790 43.45 -19.91 -28.19
C ASP A 790 42.71 -20.72 -27.12
N LEU A 791 42.46 -22.00 -27.39
CA LEU A 791 41.94 -22.93 -26.40
C LEU A 791 43.07 -23.39 -25.45
N VAL A 792 42.85 -23.24 -24.15
CA VAL A 792 43.82 -23.60 -23.10
C VAL A 792 43.15 -24.52 -22.07
N THR A 793 43.75 -25.69 -21.85
CA THR A 793 43.30 -26.62 -20.81
C THR A 793 44.08 -26.37 -19.53
N VAL A 794 43.38 -26.01 -18.46
CA VAL A 794 43.97 -25.70 -17.16
C VAL A 794 43.67 -26.84 -16.19
N GLY A 795 44.72 -27.52 -15.70
CA GLY A 795 44.64 -28.56 -14.68
C GLY A 795 44.89 -28.01 -13.27
N ALA A 796 45.23 -28.86 -12.29
CA ALA A 796 45.43 -28.46 -10.88
C ALA A 796 46.75 -27.70 -10.58
N GLY A 797 47.45 -27.17 -11.59
CA GLY A 797 48.73 -26.47 -11.46
C GLY A 797 48.84 -25.28 -12.42
N PRO A 798 49.92 -24.47 -12.31
CA PRO A 798 50.13 -23.34 -13.20
C PRO A 798 50.36 -23.81 -14.65
N VAL A 799 49.66 -23.19 -15.59
CA VAL A 799 49.77 -23.43 -17.03
C VAL A 799 50.40 -22.21 -17.67
N SER A 800 51.39 -22.42 -18.53
CA SER A 800 52.04 -21.34 -19.29
C SER A 800 51.56 -21.37 -20.74
N LYS A 801 51.11 -20.23 -21.27
CA LYS A 801 50.69 -20.06 -22.66
C LYS A 801 51.07 -18.68 -23.17
N ASP A 802 52.02 -18.63 -24.10
CA ASP A 802 52.36 -17.37 -24.77
C ASP A 802 51.41 -17.09 -25.92
N VAL A 803 51.17 -15.81 -26.19
CA VAL A 803 50.27 -15.32 -27.24
C VAL A 803 51.05 -14.40 -28.16
N VAL A 804 50.97 -14.67 -29.46
CA VAL A 804 51.55 -13.81 -30.49
C VAL A 804 50.41 -13.01 -31.14
N LEU A 805 50.53 -11.68 -31.15
CA LEU A 805 49.61 -10.78 -31.83
C LEU A 805 50.31 -10.21 -33.07
N GLU A 806 49.84 -10.61 -34.25
CA GLU A 806 50.37 -10.09 -35.52
C GLU A 806 49.78 -8.72 -35.83
N GLU A 807 50.60 -7.82 -36.39
CA GLU A 807 50.12 -6.54 -36.91
C GLU A 807 49.10 -6.75 -38.01
N GLU A 808 48.03 -5.96 -37.97
CA GLU A 808 47.03 -5.93 -39.02
C GLU A 808 47.66 -5.31 -40.28
N ARG A 809 48.14 -6.16 -41.20
CA ARG A 809 48.58 -5.68 -42.51
C ARG A 809 47.37 -5.14 -43.24
N ASP A 810 47.39 -3.86 -43.60
CA ASP A 810 46.37 -3.16 -44.41
C ASP A 810 45.82 -4.07 -45.52
N ALA A 811 44.73 -4.78 -45.22
CA ALA A 811 44.04 -5.66 -46.14
C ALA A 811 42.98 -4.88 -46.92
N TRP A 812 43.31 -3.66 -47.36
CA TRP A 812 42.60 -2.87 -48.36
C TRP A 812 43.58 -1.91 -49.06
N ARG A 813 44.41 -2.47 -49.96
CA ARG A 813 44.89 -1.76 -51.16
C ARG A 813 44.47 -2.53 -52.39
#